data_AF-V9KD68-F1
#
_entry.id   AF-V9KD68-F1
#
_cell.length_a   1.000
_cell.length_b   1.000
_cell.length_c   1.000
_cell.angle_alpha   90.00
_cell.angle_beta   90.00
_cell.angle_gamma   90.00
#
_symmetry.space_group_name_H-M   'P 1'
#
loop_
_entity.id
_entity.type
_entity.pdbx_description
1 polymer ?
#
loop_
_entity_poly.entity_id
_entity_poly.type
_entity_poly.pdbx_seq_one_letter_code
_entity_poly.pdbx_strand_id
1 'polypeptide(L)'
;MGVRGLQSFVDHACPAVCVQVNLKQMAESYQSTHHGRSPAVVVDAMSCLRYWYNSESWVHGGQWREYLKRLKAFVDAFAGAGIRLVFFFDGVIEQKKRHEWVKRRLKNNREIARIFQCIKAKACQPGREMFFIPSGLATFTRFALKSIGLETICSLQEADYEIASYARSEDCMAILGQDTDYLVYDTAPYLSINKLHLDNMVTIMYSREQLCQVLGLHVTDLPVLACLLGNDVVPENMLERFKRECLARHLSSSPTRKQEVVSVVAHFLSGFSRSQDGLREVQRSLQCRSDENLLEMGVESYLLPEQYSPWLPHSKKPSTTESATYPDLQILQISRDQHIRAESFMVYNVLSAGEVYCSNTLEDDSDTELSGQAIVYRPVRQSIYGVLLEAKPSVQSGAARSCPTVKEWFVYPGNSLQHPDLVPALAPELPGGTPDLQTLWLTEGPEVEKLRFSMFLACFGLQEFAEEMAVLEPPLAAACCLLIYITLQVTTLCLEDVDAYLAQVICVRDKPADILAKIQVPRVDSRAVHLASLFVRGLTVLVSANSACGFPFKMVDLMPWEVFDGKLFHVKYLQSHSQCTMEELLEKKESQIQRFQELRLLLRTTCEQKKRIIQSKPRPHGPGTFEGLNPHSSDVHQPFQLGQRESHSSRYSTHHPGYQGRCPWPGTSDPGKTGRGSQPQMGPRNKRLQLAPRWSGPQGPRPGWN
;
A
#
# COMPACT_ATOMS: atom_id res chain seq x y z
N MET A 1 -1.22 14.37 5.07
CA MET A 1 0.11 14.06 4.53
C MET A 1 0.76 15.40 4.20
N GLY A 2 1.73 15.51 3.28
CA GLY A 2 2.36 16.78 2.90
C GLY A 2 3.09 17.57 3.98
N VAL A 3 2.97 18.90 3.90
CA VAL A 3 3.60 19.88 4.81
C VAL A 3 3.41 19.58 6.31
N ARG A 4 4.53 19.45 7.02
CA ARG A 4 4.55 19.07 8.44
C ARG A 4 3.82 20.08 9.32
N GLY A 5 2.82 19.60 10.05
CA GLY A 5 2.08 20.37 11.06
C GLY A 5 0.95 21.24 10.49
N LEU A 6 0.90 21.47 9.18
CA LEU A 6 -0.06 22.36 8.54
C LEU A 6 -1.51 21.86 8.71
N GLN A 7 -1.75 20.55 8.53
CA GLN A 7 -3.10 19.98 8.71
C GLN A 7 -3.62 20.22 10.14
N SER A 8 -2.79 19.92 11.14
CA SER A 8 -3.18 20.11 12.55
C SER A 8 -3.41 21.59 12.87
N PHE A 9 -2.71 22.50 12.22
CA PHE A 9 -2.86 23.93 12.38
C PHE A 9 -4.20 24.42 11.80
N VAL A 10 -4.51 24.09 10.55
CA VAL A 10 -5.78 24.51 9.92
C VAL A 10 -7.00 23.92 10.61
N ASP A 11 -6.91 22.67 11.10
CA ASP A 11 -8.04 22.00 11.77
C ASP A 11 -8.35 22.55 13.17
N HIS A 12 -7.35 23.09 13.89
CA HIS A 12 -7.51 23.40 15.33
C HIS A 12 -7.19 24.85 15.71
N ALA A 13 -6.24 25.49 15.02
CA ALA A 13 -5.80 26.84 15.34
C ALA A 13 -6.47 27.91 14.46
N CYS A 14 -6.92 27.55 13.26
CA CYS A 14 -7.48 28.50 12.30
C CYS A 14 -8.76 27.95 11.64
N PRO A 15 -9.87 27.80 12.40
CA PRO A 15 -11.11 27.25 11.87
C PRO A 15 -11.70 28.06 10.70
N ALA A 16 -11.35 29.36 10.58
CA ALA A 16 -11.74 30.20 9.44
C ALA A 16 -11.23 29.67 8.08
N VAL A 17 -10.16 28.86 8.07
CA VAL A 17 -9.64 28.20 6.87
C VAL A 17 -10.57 27.06 6.41
N CYS A 18 -11.30 26.45 7.33
CA CYS A 18 -12.18 25.31 7.07
C CYS A 18 -13.58 25.80 6.67
N VAL A 19 -13.85 25.82 5.36
CA VAL A 19 -15.14 26.23 4.80
C VAL A 19 -15.99 24.99 4.56
N GLN A 20 -17.13 24.89 5.25
CA GLN A 20 -18.08 23.82 4.96
C GLN A 20 -18.76 24.07 3.61
N VAL A 21 -18.74 23.06 2.74
CA VAL A 21 -19.29 23.15 1.38
C VAL A 21 -20.20 21.96 1.08
N ASN A 22 -21.23 22.20 0.27
CA ASN A 22 -22.05 21.15 -0.31
C ASN A 22 -21.60 20.92 -1.77
N LEU A 23 -21.13 19.71 -2.07
CA LEU A 23 -20.53 19.39 -3.37
C LEU A 23 -21.53 19.48 -4.52
N LYS A 24 -22.82 19.20 -4.27
CA LYS A 24 -23.86 19.34 -5.27
C LYS A 24 -24.08 20.82 -5.63
N GLN A 25 -24.14 21.70 -4.64
CA GLN A 25 -24.23 23.15 -4.88
C GLN A 25 -22.99 23.70 -5.58
N MET A 26 -21.80 23.19 -5.24
CA MET A 26 -20.58 23.53 -5.97
C MET A 26 -20.67 23.12 -7.44
N ALA A 27 -21.19 21.93 -7.73
CA ALA A 27 -21.36 21.43 -9.10
C ALA A 27 -22.35 22.28 -9.92
N GLU A 28 -23.47 22.67 -9.33
CA GLU A 28 -24.47 23.57 -9.93
C GLU A 28 -23.87 24.96 -10.22
N SER A 29 -23.13 25.51 -9.25
CA SER A 29 -22.43 26.79 -9.42
C SER A 29 -21.34 26.72 -10.50
N TYR A 30 -20.59 25.62 -10.57
CA TYR A 30 -19.57 25.41 -11.59
C TYR A 30 -20.19 25.38 -12.99
N GLN A 31 -21.28 24.62 -13.19
CA GLN A 31 -22.00 24.56 -14.47
C GLN A 31 -22.55 25.92 -14.91
N SER A 32 -23.00 26.76 -13.96
CA SER A 32 -23.51 28.09 -14.28
C SER A 32 -22.45 29.06 -14.79
N THR A 33 -21.19 28.86 -14.38
CA THR A 33 -20.04 29.73 -14.72
C THR A 33 -19.24 29.17 -15.91
N HIS A 34 -19.27 27.86 -16.14
CA HIS A 34 -18.49 27.17 -17.17
C HIS A 34 -19.41 26.42 -18.15
N HIS A 35 -20.05 27.17 -19.05
CA HIS A 35 -21.00 26.61 -20.02
C HIS A 35 -20.38 25.48 -20.85
N GLY A 36 -21.04 24.32 -20.84
CA GLY A 36 -20.64 23.14 -21.61
C GLY A 36 -19.55 22.27 -20.97
N ARG A 37 -19.08 22.59 -19.75
CA ARG A 37 -18.14 21.75 -18.99
C ARG A 37 -18.86 20.98 -17.87
N SER A 38 -18.56 19.71 -17.75
CA SER A 38 -19.06 18.86 -16.66
C SER A 38 -18.18 19.02 -15.42
N PRO A 39 -18.74 19.30 -14.22
CA PRO A 39 -17.99 19.38 -12.97
C PRO A 39 -17.20 18.10 -12.74
N ALA A 40 -15.88 18.23 -12.62
CA ALA A 40 -14.98 17.13 -12.36
C ALA A 40 -14.25 17.30 -11.03
N VAL A 41 -14.15 16.24 -10.25
CA VAL A 41 -13.34 16.17 -9.05
C VAL A 41 -12.21 15.17 -9.28
N VAL A 42 -10.99 15.64 -9.13
CA VAL A 42 -9.80 14.78 -9.14
C VAL A 42 -9.63 14.20 -7.74
N VAL A 43 -9.48 12.88 -7.65
CA VAL A 43 -9.42 12.15 -6.38
C VAL A 43 -8.01 11.63 -6.19
N ASP A 44 -7.34 12.06 -5.13
CA ASP A 44 -6.17 11.37 -4.59
C ASP A 44 -6.66 10.05 -3.96
N ALA A 45 -6.59 8.97 -4.73
CA ALA A 45 -7.14 7.70 -4.31
C ALA A 45 -6.35 7.10 -3.13
N MET A 46 -5.05 7.41 -3.00
CA MET A 46 -4.20 6.85 -1.95
C MET A 46 -4.59 7.39 -0.57
N SER A 47 -4.97 8.67 -0.47
CA SER A 47 -5.51 9.22 0.78
C SER A 47 -6.95 8.75 1.09
N CYS A 48 -7.71 8.33 0.08
CA CYS A 48 -9.10 7.88 0.23
C CYS A 48 -9.24 6.40 0.63
N LEU A 49 -8.21 5.55 0.48
CA LEU A 49 -8.31 4.11 0.75
C LEU A 49 -8.85 3.77 2.16
N ARG A 50 -8.46 4.54 3.18
CA ARG A 50 -8.93 4.32 4.56
C ARG A 50 -10.39 4.72 4.77
N TYR A 51 -10.89 5.67 3.98
CA TYR A 51 -12.30 6.06 3.98
C TYR A 51 -13.16 4.97 3.35
N TRP A 52 -12.75 4.46 2.18
CA TRP A 52 -13.49 3.41 1.48
C TRP A 52 -13.42 2.05 2.19
N TYR A 53 -12.25 1.66 2.69
CA TYR A 53 -12.09 0.42 3.45
C TYR A 53 -12.29 0.66 4.95
N ASN A 54 -13.56 0.78 5.34
CA ASN A 54 -13.97 0.98 6.73
C ASN A 54 -14.64 -0.26 7.35
N SER A 55 -14.43 -1.46 6.78
CA SER A 55 -14.93 -2.71 7.37
C SER A 55 -14.41 -2.89 8.80
N GLU A 56 -15.30 -3.37 9.68
CA GLU A 56 -14.97 -3.72 11.06
C GLU A 56 -14.09 -4.98 11.13
N SER A 57 -14.07 -5.82 10.09
CA SER A 57 -13.30 -7.08 10.06
C SER A 57 -12.08 -6.95 9.15
N TRP A 58 -11.10 -6.17 9.58
CA TRP A 58 -9.98 -5.71 8.75
C TRP A 58 -8.72 -6.58 8.81
N VAL A 59 -8.54 -7.44 9.82
CA VAL A 59 -7.35 -8.31 9.90
C VAL A 59 -7.41 -9.54 8.97
N HIS A 60 -8.57 -9.87 8.42
CA HIS A 60 -8.79 -11.16 7.77
C HIS A 60 -8.35 -11.22 6.29
N GLY A 61 -7.53 -10.28 5.81
CA GLY A 61 -7.08 -10.24 4.42
C GLY A 61 -8.02 -9.49 3.44
N GLY A 62 -9.17 -9.00 3.90
CA GLY A 62 -10.05 -8.13 3.09
C GLY A 62 -11.47 -8.65 2.93
N GLN A 63 -12.46 -7.76 3.01
CA GLN A 63 -13.87 -8.06 2.71
C GLN A 63 -14.24 -7.50 1.33
N TRP A 64 -13.87 -8.21 0.26
CA TRP A 64 -13.76 -7.63 -1.08
C TRP A 64 -15.10 -7.31 -1.75
N ARG A 65 -16.11 -8.18 -1.63
CA ARG A 65 -17.46 -7.91 -2.16
C ARG A 65 -18.17 -6.78 -1.38
N GLU A 66 -17.97 -6.72 -0.06
CA GLU A 66 -18.43 -5.62 0.78
C GLU A 66 -17.77 -4.29 0.33
N TYR A 67 -16.45 -4.33 0.12
CA TYR A 67 -15.68 -3.20 -0.34
C TYR A 67 -16.14 -2.67 -1.70
N LEU A 68 -16.36 -3.56 -2.68
CA LEU A 68 -16.92 -3.18 -3.99
C LEU A 68 -18.27 -2.47 -3.87
N LYS A 69 -19.17 -2.98 -3.02
CA LYS A 69 -20.48 -2.35 -2.80
C LYS A 69 -20.34 -0.94 -2.23
N ARG A 70 -19.42 -0.73 -1.27
CA ARG A 70 -19.14 0.59 -0.69
C ARG A 70 -18.53 1.54 -1.72
N LEU A 71 -17.58 1.05 -2.53
CA LEU A 71 -16.95 1.85 -3.57
C LEU A 71 -17.96 2.27 -4.65
N LYS A 72 -18.84 1.36 -5.08
CA LYS A 72 -19.93 1.68 -5.99
C LYS A 72 -20.88 2.73 -5.42
N ALA A 73 -21.29 2.60 -4.15
CA ALA A 73 -22.15 3.59 -3.50
C ALA A 73 -21.50 4.99 -3.44
N PHE A 74 -20.18 5.05 -3.22
CA PHE A 74 -19.42 6.30 -3.28
C PHE A 74 -19.51 6.94 -4.67
N VAL A 75 -19.24 6.15 -5.71
CA VAL A 75 -19.29 6.63 -7.11
C VAL A 75 -20.70 7.07 -7.50
N ASP A 76 -21.72 6.27 -7.17
CA ASP A 76 -23.12 6.55 -7.49
C ASP A 76 -23.60 7.86 -6.82
N ALA A 77 -23.12 8.16 -5.61
CA ALA A 77 -23.45 9.41 -4.90
C ALA A 77 -22.90 10.65 -5.61
N PHE A 78 -21.65 10.61 -6.08
CA PHE A 78 -21.06 11.71 -6.87
C PHE A 78 -21.72 11.85 -8.24
N ALA A 79 -21.99 10.73 -8.92
CA ALA A 79 -22.71 10.71 -10.19
C ALA A 79 -24.13 11.30 -10.02
N GLY A 80 -24.83 10.95 -8.95
CA GLY A 80 -26.14 11.51 -8.60
C GLY A 80 -26.12 13.01 -8.25
N ALA A 81 -24.95 13.54 -7.85
CA ALA A 81 -24.72 14.97 -7.67
C ALA A 81 -24.26 15.68 -8.97
N GLY A 82 -24.18 14.98 -10.10
CA GLY A 82 -23.74 15.54 -11.38
C GLY A 82 -22.23 15.76 -11.46
N ILE A 83 -21.44 15.05 -10.64
CA ILE A 83 -19.99 15.22 -10.52
C ILE A 83 -19.28 14.02 -11.16
N ARG A 84 -18.39 14.28 -12.12
CA ARG A 84 -17.47 13.30 -12.69
C ARG A 84 -16.28 13.11 -11.76
N LEU A 85 -15.86 11.86 -11.54
CA LEU A 85 -14.68 11.54 -10.73
C LEU A 85 -13.52 11.08 -11.63
N VAL A 86 -12.32 11.58 -11.35
CA VAL A 86 -11.07 11.13 -11.98
C VAL A 86 -10.10 10.68 -10.89
N PHE A 87 -9.71 9.41 -10.88
CA PHE A 87 -8.91 8.86 -9.78
C PHE A 87 -7.43 8.79 -10.13
N PHE A 88 -6.59 9.33 -9.27
CA PHE A 88 -5.14 9.21 -9.38
C PHE A 88 -4.59 8.28 -8.30
N PHE A 89 -3.62 7.44 -8.67
CA PHE A 89 -2.89 6.55 -7.79
C PHE A 89 -1.38 6.73 -7.95
N ASP A 90 -0.63 6.53 -6.87
CA ASP A 90 0.84 6.47 -6.92
C ASP A 90 1.30 5.37 -7.89
N GLY A 91 2.04 5.73 -8.94
CA GLY A 91 2.63 4.76 -9.87
C GLY A 91 4.13 4.53 -9.66
N VAL A 92 4.88 5.55 -9.23
CA VAL A 92 6.33 5.47 -9.03
C VAL A 92 6.74 6.01 -7.66
N ILE A 93 7.93 5.62 -7.20
CA ILE A 93 8.56 6.21 -6.01
C ILE A 93 9.85 6.88 -6.44
N GLU A 94 9.86 8.20 -6.41
CA GLU A 94 11.05 8.98 -6.76
C GLU A 94 12.18 8.74 -5.75
N GLN A 95 13.42 8.71 -6.25
CA GLN A 95 14.59 8.38 -5.44
C GLN A 95 14.74 9.29 -4.21
N LYS A 96 14.41 10.58 -4.34
CA LYS A 96 14.45 11.56 -3.23
C LYS A 96 13.49 11.20 -2.08
N LYS A 97 12.34 10.57 -2.36
CA LYS A 97 11.34 10.20 -1.35
C LYS A 97 11.59 8.83 -0.70
N ARG A 98 12.54 8.04 -1.23
CA ARG A 98 12.79 6.66 -0.79
C ARG A 98 13.07 6.56 0.72
N HIS A 99 13.87 7.48 1.28
CA HIS A 99 14.21 7.44 2.70
C HIS A 99 12.97 7.58 3.62
N GLU A 100 12.09 8.53 3.32
CA GLU A 100 10.85 8.73 4.07
C GLU A 100 9.89 7.54 3.85
N TRP A 101 9.83 6.98 2.64
CA TRP A 101 9.09 5.75 2.39
C TRP A 101 9.58 4.61 3.30
N VAL A 102 10.89 4.34 3.34
CA VAL A 102 11.51 3.30 4.19
C VAL A 102 11.17 3.52 5.66
N LYS A 103 11.34 4.75 6.16
CA LYS A 103 11.02 5.11 7.55
C LYS A 103 9.56 4.81 7.90
N ARG A 104 8.61 5.12 7.02
CA ARG A 104 7.18 4.80 7.20
C ARG A 104 6.95 3.29 7.24
N ARG A 105 7.59 2.51 6.36
CA ARG A 105 7.42 1.04 6.32
C ARG A 105 8.02 0.33 7.54
N LEU A 106 9.16 0.79 8.05
CA LEU A 106 9.75 0.25 9.28
C LEU A 106 8.90 0.58 10.52
N LYS A 107 8.23 1.75 10.53
CA LYS A 107 7.24 2.07 11.58
C LYS A 107 6.04 1.12 11.50
N ASN A 108 5.51 0.88 10.29
CA ASN A 108 4.41 -0.05 10.07
C ASN A 108 4.76 -1.48 10.54
N ASN A 109 5.99 -1.97 10.34
CA ASN A 109 6.40 -3.28 10.87
C ASN A 109 6.21 -3.38 12.39
N ARG A 110 6.54 -2.31 13.14
CA ARG A 110 6.32 -2.27 14.59
C ARG A 110 4.84 -2.19 14.98
N GLU A 111 4.01 -1.59 14.14
CA GLU A 111 2.54 -1.59 14.31
C GLU A 111 1.97 -2.99 14.07
N ILE A 112 2.41 -3.66 13.01
CA ILE A 112 2.02 -5.04 12.66
C ILE A 112 2.42 -6.03 13.75
N ALA A 113 3.65 -5.96 14.26
CA ALA A 113 4.09 -6.80 15.37
C ALA A 113 3.18 -6.65 16.61
N ARG A 114 2.74 -5.42 16.92
CA ARG A 114 1.78 -5.17 18.01
C ARG A 114 0.39 -5.74 17.72
N ILE A 115 -0.07 -5.72 16.46
CA ILE A 115 -1.33 -6.33 16.03
C ILE A 115 -1.29 -7.84 16.32
N PHE A 116 -0.24 -8.53 15.89
CA PHE A 116 -0.09 -9.98 16.12
C PHE A 116 0.07 -10.33 17.60
N GLN A 117 0.80 -9.53 18.38
CA GLN A 117 0.88 -9.70 19.83
C GLN A 117 -0.50 -9.62 20.50
N CYS A 118 -1.34 -8.66 20.09
CA CYS A 118 -2.71 -8.51 20.60
C CYS A 118 -3.59 -9.71 20.22
N ILE A 119 -3.52 -10.15 18.95
CA ILE A 119 -4.28 -11.33 18.47
C ILE A 119 -3.86 -12.58 19.24
N LYS A 120 -2.56 -12.84 19.42
CA LYS A 120 -2.07 -14.00 20.18
C LYS A 120 -2.48 -13.96 21.65
N ALA A 121 -2.50 -12.78 22.26
CA ALA A 121 -2.86 -12.63 23.66
C ALA A 121 -4.36 -12.74 23.93
N LYS A 122 -5.21 -12.30 22.99
CA LYS A 122 -6.66 -12.15 23.22
C LYS A 122 -7.55 -13.01 22.32
N ALA A 123 -6.98 -13.67 21.31
CA ALA A 123 -7.71 -14.38 20.25
C ALA A 123 -8.83 -13.53 19.60
N CYS A 124 -8.64 -12.22 19.53
CA CYS A 124 -9.60 -11.26 18.97
C CYS A 124 -8.88 -10.22 18.10
N GLN A 125 -9.64 -9.56 17.22
CA GLN A 125 -9.12 -8.44 16.46
C GLN A 125 -8.83 -7.24 17.39
N PRO A 126 -7.74 -6.49 17.16
CA PRO A 126 -7.52 -5.21 17.84
C PRO A 126 -8.57 -4.15 17.48
N GLY A 127 -8.62 -3.08 18.29
CA GLY A 127 -9.49 -1.93 18.04
C GLY A 127 -9.06 -1.10 16.82
N ARG A 128 -9.91 -0.13 16.45
CA ARG A 128 -9.73 0.72 15.26
C ARG A 128 -8.46 1.57 15.30
N GLU A 129 -7.93 1.86 16.48
CA GLU A 129 -6.66 2.57 16.68
C GLU A 129 -5.44 1.84 16.12
N MET A 130 -5.55 0.52 15.92
CA MET A 130 -4.51 -0.32 15.31
C MET A 130 -4.86 -0.73 13.86
N PHE A 131 -5.85 -0.07 13.25
CA PHE A 131 -6.33 -0.41 11.92
C PHE A 131 -5.24 -0.36 10.85
N PHE A 132 -5.15 -1.46 10.10
CA PHE A 132 -4.24 -1.64 8.97
C PHE A 132 -5.03 -2.00 7.71
N ILE A 133 -4.66 -1.43 6.57
CA ILE A 133 -5.32 -1.73 5.30
C ILE A 133 -4.91 -3.11 4.79
N PRO A 134 -5.82 -3.89 4.17
CA PRO A 134 -5.47 -5.15 3.56
C PRO A 134 -4.40 -5.01 2.47
N SER A 135 -3.64 -6.09 2.27
CA SER A 135 -2.66 -6.16 1.19
C SER A 135 -3.29 -5.96 -0.18
N GLY A 136 -2.56 -5.28 -1.07
CA GLY A 136 -3.01 -5.06 -2.43
C GLY A 136 -4.25 -4.18 -2.57
N LEU A 137 -4.80 -3.60 -1.49
CA LEU A 137 -6.02 -2.80 -1.54
C LEU A 137 -5.92 -1.70 -2.62
N ALA A 138 -4.83 -0.94 -2.66
CA ALA A 138 -4.60 0.08 -3.68
C ALA A 138 -4.66 -0.49 -5.11
N THR A 139 -3.97 -1.61 -5.34
CA THR A 139 -3.94 -2.33 -6.62
C THR A 139 -5.35 -2.78 -7.03
N PHE A 140 -6.09 -3.45 -6.13
CA PHE A 140 -7.43 -3.95 -6.43
C PHE A 140 -8.48 -2.84 -6.54
N THR A 141 -8.26 -1.69 -5.89
CA THR A 141 -9.15 -0.51 -6.04
C THR A 141 -9.11 0.02 -7.47
N ARG A 142 -7.92 0.07 -8.10
CA ARG A 142 -7.78 0.49 -9.51
C ARG A 142 -8.68 -0.37 -10.42
N PHE A 143 -8.59 -1.69 -10.25
CA PHE A 143 -9.40 -2.63 -11.02
C PHE A 143 -10.89 -2.56 -10.69
N ALA A 144 -11.24 -2.34 -9.43
CA ALA A 144 -12.62 -2.17 -9.00
C ALA A 144 -13.27 -0.96 -9.68
N LEU A 145 -12.61 0.20 -9.65
CA LEU A 145 -13.08 1.42 -10.31
C LEU A 145 -13.23 1.23 -11.83
N LYS A 146 -12.26 0.57 -12.48
CA LYS A 146 -12.36 0.21 -13.89
C LYS A 146 -13.54 -0.70 -14.19
N SER A 147 -13.79 -1.70 -13.35
CA SER A 147 -14.93 -2.61 -13.54
C SER A 147 -16.29 -1.89 -13.42
N ILE A 148 -16.32 -0.73 -12.76
CA ILE A 148 -17.48 0.17 -12.65
C ILE A 148 -17.57 1.13 -13.86
N GLY A 149 -16.53 1.19 -14.72
CA GLY A 149 -16.49 2.05 -15.91
C GLY A 149 -15.84 3.42 -15.66
N LEU A 150 -15.06 3.56 -14.59
CA LEU A 150 -14.39 4.83 -14.24
C LEU A 150 -12.97 4.92 -14.77
N GLU A 151 -12.56 6.17 -15.02
CA GLU A 151 -11.20 6.53 -15.40
C GLU A 151 -10.27 6.50 -14.17
N THR A 152 -9.17 5.76 -14.29
CA THR A 152 -8.12 5.66 -13.28
C THR A 152 -6.77 5.92 -13.91
N ILE A 153 -5.96 6.77 -13.27
CA ILE A 153 -4.64 7.18 -13.72
C ILE A 153 -3.60 6.76 -12.68
N CYS A 154 -2.52 6.07 -13.08
CA CYS A 154 -1.33 5.96 -12.23
C CYS A 154 -0.30 7.00 -12.65
N SER A 155 0.30 7.64 -11.66
CA SER A 155 1.32 8.65 -11.90
C SER A 155 2.61 8.08 -12.48
N LEU A 156 3.30 8.88 -13.30
CA LEU A 156 4.66 8.62 -13.80
C LEU A 156 5.72 9.34 -12.97
N GLN A 157 5.32 10.32 -12.17
CA GLN A 157 6.14 11.04 -11.19
C GLN A 157 5.33 11.20 -9.88
N GLU A 158 5.69 12.16 -9.05
CA GLU A 158 4.96 12.53 -7.84
C GLU A 158 3.45 12.72 -8.09
N ALA A 159 2.63 11.87 -7.46
CA ALA A 159 1.18 11.85 -7.68
C ALA A 159 0.52 13.17 -7.30
N ASP A 160 0.91 13.78 -6.18
CA ASP A 160 0.35 15.07 -5.73
C ASP A 160 0.59 16.18 -6.76
N TYR A 161 1.76 16.18 -7.41
CA TYR A 161 2.07 17.10 -8.50
C TYR A 161 1.19 16.85 -9.72
N GLU A 162 1.06 15.59 -10.18
CA GLU A 162 0.24 15.27 -11.34
C GLU A 162 -1.25 15.56 -11.11
N ILE A 163 -1.76 15.29 -9.90
CA ILE A 163 -3.13 15.61 -9.48
C ILE A 163 -3.35 17.11 -9.54
N ALA A 164 -2.46 17.91 -8.94
CA ALA A 164 -2.56 19.35 -8.95
C ALA A 164 -2.42 19.94 -10.36
N SER A 165 -1.54 19.38 -11.19
CA SER A 165 -1.35 19.78 -12.59
C SER A 165 -2.61 19.48 -13.43
N TYR A 166 -3.13 18.24 -13.36
CA TYR A 166 -4.32 17.82 -14.08
C TYR A 166 -5.56 18.62 -13.66
N ALA A 167 -5.74 18.82 -12.36
CA ALA A 167 -6.88 19.60 -11.85
C ALA A 167 -6.89 21.03 -12.38
N ARG A 168 -5.70 21.64 -12.58
CA ARG A 168 -5.57 22.97 -13.17
C ARG A 168 -5.75 22.95 -14.69
N SER A 169 -5.08 22.04 -15.41
CA SER A 169 -5.10 22.01 -16.88
C SER A 169 -6.48 21.68 -17.43
N GLU A 170 -7.18 20.76 -16.76
CA GLU A 170 -8.55 20.35 -17.12
C GLU A 170 -9.63 21.20 -16.45
N ASP A 171 -9.24 22.28 -15.74
CA ASP A 171 -10.15 23.21 -15.06
C ASP A 171 -11.16 22.48 -14.15
N CYS A 172 -10.67 21.51 -13.37
CA CYS A 172 -11.51 20.70 -12.51
C CYS A 172 -12.13 21.54 -11.39
N MET A 173 -13.34 21.16 -10.96
CA MET A 173 -14.08 21.84 -9.90
C MET A 173 -13.33 21.79 -8.56
N ALA A 174 -12.65 20.67 -8.26
CA ALA A 174 -11.90 20.49 -7.01
C ALA A 174 -10.97 19.27 -7.05
N ILE A 175 -10.08 19.20 -6.05
CA ILE A 175 -9.30 18.02 -5.67
C ILE A 175 -9.87 17.46 -4.35
N LEU A 176 -10.14 16.16 -4.29
CA LEU A 176 -10.57 15.46 -3.09
C LEU A 176 -9.43 14.59 -2.55
N GLY A 177 -8.99 14.83 -1.31
CA GLY A 177 -7.92 14.07 -0.69
C GLY A 177 -7.70 14.39 0.78
N GLN A 178 -6.54 14.02 1.31
CA GLN A 178 -6.08 14.41 2.64
C GLN A 178 -4.57 14.73 2.68
N ASP A 179 -4.13 15.52 1.70
CA ASP A 179 -2.78 16.06 1.62
C ASP A 179 -2.80 17.61 1.65
N THR A 180 -1.98 18.19 2.52
CA THR A 180 -1.89 19.65 2.64
C THR A 180 -1.05 20.28 1.54
N ASP A 181 -0.37 19.49 0.71
CA ASP A 181 0.35 20.03 -0.44
C ASP A 181 -0.62 20.68 -1.44
N TYR A 182 -1.88 20.21 -1.50
CA TYR A 182 -2.95 20.84 -2.29
C TYR A 182 -3.37 22.23 -1.77
N LEU A 183 -3.04 22.60 -0.52
CA LEU A 183 -3.19 23.99 -0.04
C LEU A 183 -2.08 24.91 -0.56
N VAL A 184 -0.94 24.33 -0.93
CA VAL A 184 0.26 25.06 -1.34
C VAL A 184 0.27 25.26 -2.86
N TYR A 185 -0.09 24.22 -3.62
CA TYR A 185 -0.22 24.31 -5.07
C TYR A 185 -1.22 25.40 -5.48
N ASP A 186 -0.90 26.12 -6.55
CA ASP A 186 -1.84 27.02 -7.21
C ASP A 186 -2.73 26.26 -8.20
N THR A 187 -3.67 25.50 -7.65
CA THR A 187 -4.53 24.56 -8.36
C THR A 187 -6.01 24.71 -7.95
N ALA A 188 -6.86 23.75 -8.33
CA ALA A 188 -8.26 23.68 -7.99
C ALA A 188 -8.49 23.59 -6.45
N PRO A 189 -9.69 23.96 -5.96
CA PRO A 189 -10.03 23.90 -4.55
C PRO A 189 -9.77 22.53 -3.89
N TYR A 190 -9.20 22.53 -2.68
CA TYR A 190 -8.89 21.30 -1.94
C TYR A 190 -10.01 20.93 -0.94
N LEU A 191 -10.55 19.73 -1.11
CA LEU A 191 -11.63 19.13 -0.32
C LEU A 191 -11.12 17.97 0.54
N SER A 192 -11.60 17.90 1.77
CA SER A 192 -11.26 16.82 2.71
C SER A 192 -12.06 15.55 2.45
N ILE A 193 -11.40 14.42 2.22
CA ILE A 193 -12.09 13.11 2.25
C ILE A 193 -12.48 12.72 3.70
N ASN A 194 -11.66 13.06 4.70
CA ASN A 194 -11.92 12.67 6.09
C ASN A 194 -13.15 13.34 6.70
N LYS A 195 -13.58 14.49 6.16
CA LYS A 195 -14.75 15.25 6.61
C LYS A 195 -15.96 15.05 5.67
N LEU A 196 -15.85 14.17 4.68
CA LEU A 196 -16.92 13.93 3.71
C LEU A 196 -18.05 13.10 4.33
N HIS A 197 -19.22 13.70 4.36
CA HIS A 197 -20.50 13.07 4.63
C HIS A 197 -21.18 12.77 3.28
N LEU A 198 -21.14 11.50 2.87
CA LEU A 198 -21.62 11.07 1.56
C LEU A 198 -23.15 11.18 1.43
N ASP A 199 -23.88 11.03 2.52
CA ASP A 199 -25.34 11.06 2.59
C ASP A 199 -25.96 12.41 2.21
N ASN A 200 -25.24 13.51 2.50
CA ASN A 200 -25.68 14.86 2.18
C ASN A 200 -24.71 15.62 1.26
N MET A 201 -23.65 14.95 0.79
CA MET A 201 -22.59 15.49 -0.05
C MET A 201 -21.91 16.74 0.55
N VAL A 202 -21.74 16.77 1.87
CA VAL A 202 -21.08 17.87 2.59
C VAL A 202 -19.65 17.48 2.97
N THR A 203 -18.72 18.41 2.81
CA THR A 203 -17.35 18.28 3.33
C THR A 203 -16.75 19.64 3.71
N ILE A 204 -15.49 19.64 4.13
CA ILE A 204 -14.68 20.82 4.35
C ILE A 204 -13.78 21.08 3.14
N MET A 205 -13.87 22.29 2.61
CA MET A 205 -12.91 22.89 1.70
C MET A 205 -11.92 23.72 2.51
N TYR A 206 -10.63 23.56 2.27
CA TYR A 206 -9.62 24.40 2.93
C TYR A 206 -9.28 25.60 2.04
N SER A 207 -9.57 26.82 2.52
CA SER A 207 -9.31 28.05 1.77
C SER A 207 -7.87 28.53 1.94
N ARG A 208 -7.15 28.58 0.83
CA ARG A 208 -5.80 29.10 0.74
C ARG A 208 -5.74 30.60 1.04
N GLU A 209 -6.73 31.34 0.60
CA GLU A 209 -6.84 32.79 0.78
C GLU A 209 -7.05 33.13 2.26
N GLN A 210 -7.95 32.40 2.94
CA GLN A 210 -8.14 32.54 4.38
C GLN A 210 -6.89 32.15 5.17
N LEU A 211 -6.18 31.10 4.75
CA LEU A 211 -4.90 30.71 5.36
C LEU A 211 -3.87 31.86 5.26
N CYS A 212 -3.71 32.44 4.08
CA CYS A 212 -2.81 33.58 3.85
C CYS A 212 -3.22 34.82 4.67
N GLN A 213 -4.51 35.14 4.74
CA GLN A 213 -5.02 36.25 5.55
C GLN A 213 -4.69 36.07 7.04
N VAL A 214 -4.93 34.88 7.58
CA VAL A 214 -4.63 34.58 9.00
C VAL A 214 -3.13 34.61 9.28
N LEU A 215 -2.31 34.18 8.32
CA LEU A 215 -0.86 34.16 8.47
C LEU A 215 -0.16 35.49 8.12
N GLY A 216 -0.90 36.47 7.56
CA GLY A 216 -0.32 37.72 7.08
C GLY A 216 0.64 37.52 5.91
N LEU A 217 0.41 36.50 5.08
CA LEU A 217 1.25 36.12 3.94
C LEU A 217 0.54 36.34 2.62
N HIS A 218 1.30 36.44 1.53
CA HIS A 218 0.76 36.33 0.18
C HIS A 218 0.70 34.87 -0.26
N VAL A 219 -0.20 34.56 -1.20
CA VAL A 219 -0.37 33.19 -1.75
C VAL A 219 0.92 32.63 -2.36
N THR A 220 1.73 33.50 -2.97
CA THR A 220 3.05 33.14 -3.53
C THR A 220 4.11 32.79 -2.48
N ASP A 221 3.84 33.04 -1.20
CA ASP A 221 4.77 32.76 -0.10
C ASP A 221 4.55 31.35 0.47
N LEU A 222 3.44 30.70 0.12
CA LEU A 222 3.08 29.37 0.63
C LEU A 222 4.10 28.28 0.27
N PRO A 223 4.69 28.23 -0.94
CA PRO A 223 5.76 27.26 -1.22
C PRO A 223 6.99 27.44 -0.31
N VAL A 224 7.36 28.68 0.00
CA VAL A 224 8.47 28.97 0.93
C VAL A 224 8.08 28.57 2.35
N LEU A 225 6.86 28.91 2.78
CA LEU A 225 6.33 28.47 4.08
C LEU A 225 6.35 26.94 4.19
N ALA A 226 5.91 26.22 3.16
CA ALA A 226 5.91 24.76 3.11
C ALA A 226 7.32 24.19 3.29
N CYS A 227 8.31 24.79 2.63
CA CYS A 227 9.71 24.44 2.80
C CYS A 227 10.22 24.68 4.23
N LEU A 228 9.88 25.81 4.85
CA LEU A 228 10.31 26.17 6.21
C LEU A 228 9.62 25.34 7.31
N LEU A 229 8.41 24.85 7.03
CA LEU A 229 7.71 23.88 7.86
C LEU A 229 8.20 22.46 7.62
N GLY A 230 8.82 22.20 6.48
CA GLY A 230 9.32 20.90 6.08
C GLY A 230 8.30 20.15 5.23
N ASN A 231 8.76 19.78 4.04
CA ASN A 231 8.03 19.05 3.01
C ASN A 231 8.88 17.88 2.52
N ASP A 232 8.51 17.27 1.39
CA ASP A 232 9.22 16.11 0.85
C ASP A 232 10.58 16.44 0.21
N VAL A 233 10.88 17.72 -0.06
CA VAL A 233 12.18 18.17 -0.57
C VAL A 233 13.08 18.68 0.56
N VAL A 234 12.54 19.49 1.46
CA VAL A 234 13.24 20.08 2.61
C VAL A 234 12.88 19.30 3.89
N PRO A 235 13.71 18.36 4.35
CA PRO A 235 13.36 17.47 5.44
C PRO A 235 13.34 18.17 6.81
N GLU A 236 12.37 17.76 7.63
CA GLU A 236 12.07 18.36 8.94
C GLU A 236 13.26 18.41 9.91
N ASN A 237 14.12 17.39 9.91
CA ASN A 237 15.27 17.28 10.81
C ASN A 237 16.27 18.44 10.63
N MET A 238 16.38 19.00 9.42
CA MET A 238 17.24 20.17 9.18
C MET A 238 16.63 21.46 9.75
N LEU A 239 15.30 21.52 9.81
CA LEU A 239 14.54 22.68 10.23
C LEU A 239 14.26 22.69 11.73
N GLU A 240 14.49 21.58 12.46
CA GLU A 240 14.20 21.48 13.89
C GLU A 240 14.88 22.58 14.71
N ARG A 241 16.16 22.87 14.42
CA ARG A 241 16.91 23.92 15.14
C ARG A 241 16.32 25.29 14.86
N PHE A 242 16.10 25.60 13.58
CA PHE A 242 15.47 26.85 13.14
C PHE A 242 14.09 27.05 13.80
N LYS A 243 13.22 26.05 13.76
CA LYS A 243 11.89 26.10 14.38
C LYS A 243 11.98 26.35 15.89
N ARG A 244 12.91 25.70 16.59
CA ARG A 244 13.15 25.94 18.03
C ARG A 244 13.61 27.38 18.30
N GLU A 245 14.53 27.91 17.49
CA GLU A 245 15.01 29.29 17.63
C GLU A 245 13.89 30.31 17.37
N CYS A 246 13.06 30.08 16.36
CA CYS A 246 11.92 30.95 16.06
C CYS A 246 10.89 30.96 17.21
N LEU A 247 10.54 29.78 17.74
CA LEU A 247 9.68 29.66 18.92
C LEU A 247 10.26 30.38 20.15
N ALA A 248 11.57 30.23 20.39
CA ALA A 248 12.24 30.86 21.54
C ALA A 248 12.24 32.40 21.46
N ARG A 249 12.24 32.98 20.25
CA ARG A 249 12.16 34.43 20.04
C ARG A 249 10.75 34.99 20.23
N HIS A 250 9.71 34.17 20.09
CA HIS A 250 8.31 34.60 20.09
C HIS A 250 7.52 34.27 21.37
N LEU A 251 7.97 33.31 22.19
CA LEU A 251 7.23 32.85 23.38
C LEU A 251 7.96 33.22 24.68
N SER A 252 7.34 34.09 25.48
CA SER A 252 7.76 34.37 26.86
C SER A 252 7.02 33.56 27.93
N SER A 253 5.95 32.80 27.65
CA SER A 253 5.37 31.76 28.55
C SER A 253 4.01 31.20 28.07
N SER A 254 3.94 29.98 27.49
CA SER A 254 2.75 29.08 27.50
C SER A 254 3.04 27.73 26.77
N PRO A 255 2.37 26.60 27.07
CA PRO A 255 2.72 25.27 26.53
C PRO A 255 1.78 24.74 25.43
N THR A 256 1.68 25.40 24.27
CA THR A 256 0.98 24.88 23.06
C THR A 256 1.91 24.78 21.83
N ARG A 257 3.03 24.08 22.03
CA ARG A 257 4.24 24.07 21.17
C ARG A 257 4.12 23.69 19.68
N LYS A 258 2.99 23.14 19.19
CA LYS A 258 2.88 22.67 17.78
C LYS A 258 2.02 23.56 16.89
N GLN A 259 0.97 24.16 17.43
CA GLN A 259 0.07 25.04 16.67
C GLN A 259 0.73 26.41 16.42
N GLU A 260 1.58 26.86 17.33
CA GLU A 260 2.30 28.14 17.20
C GLU A 260 3.42 28.12 16.15
N VAL A 261 3.95 26.95 15.79
CA VAL A 261 5.08 26.85 14.85
C VAL A 261 4.74 27.45 13.50
N VAL A 262 3.54 27.18 12.98
CA VAL A 262 3.12 27.67 11.66
C VAL A 262 3.04 29.20 11.66
N SER A 263 2.36 29.79 12.63
CA SER A 263 2.25 31.25 12.78
C SER A 263 3.61 31.92 12.99
N VAL A 264 4.48 31.34 13.80
CA VAL A 264 5.81 31.90 14.09
C VAL A 264 6.72 31.84 12.85
N VAL A 265 6.68 30.74 12.10
CA VAL A 265 7.45 30.62 10.85
C VAL A 265 6.90 31.56 9.77
N ALA A 266 5.58 31.71 9.68
CA ALA A 266 4.95 32.71 8.80
C ALA A 266 5.37 34.14 9.17
N HIS A 267 5.37 34.49 10.46
CA HIS A 267 5.82 35.79 10.92
C HIS A 267 7.30 36.03 10.57
N PHE A 268 8.16 35.03 10.77
CA PHE A 268 9.55 35.10 10.34
C PHE A 268 9.67 35.38 8.82
N LEU A 269 8.90 34.66 7.99
CA LEU A 269 8.91 34.83 6.54
C LEU A 269 8.44 36.23 6.11
N SER A 270 7.47 36.82 6.82
CA SER A 270 6.97 38.17 6.53
C SER A 270 8.01 39.29 6.66
N GLY A 271 9.15 39.02 7.33
CA GLY A 271 10.26 39.97 7.47
C GLY A 271 11.16 40.10 6.23
N PHE A 272 10.97 39.28 5.19
CA PHE A 272 11.82 39.25 4.00
C PHE A 272 11.08 39.77 2.77
N SER A 273 11.83 40.33 1.81
CA SER A 273 11.24 40.76 0.54
C SER A 273 10.85 39.56 -0.31
N ARG A 274 9.69 39.62 -1.00
CA ARG A 274 9.23 38.60 -1.95
C ARG A 274 10.03 38.68 -3.25
N SER A 275 11.28 38.22 -3.20
CA SER A 275 12.23 38.28 -4.30
C SER A 275 13.24 37.13 -4.19
N GLN A 276 14.02 36.91 -5.25
CA GLN A 276 15.13 35.96 -5.22
C GLN A 276 16.15 36.30 -4.12
N ASP A 277 16.45 37.59 -3.90
CA ASP A 277 17.37 38.01 -2.83
C ASP A 277 16.79 37.72 -1.44
N GLY A 278 15.47 37.89 -1.28
CA GLY A 278 14.77 37.51 -0.05
C GLY A 278 14.85 36.00 0.22
N LEU A 279 14.72 35.15 -0.80
CA LEU A 279 14.87 33.70 -0.63
C LEU A 279 16.29 33.34 -0.15
N ARG A 280 17.32 34.00 -0.72
CA ARG A 280 18.72 33.84 -0.30
C ARG A 280 18.95 34.30 1.13
N GLU A 281 18.29 35.38 1.57
CA GLU A 281 18.35 35.85 2.96
C GLU A 281 17.67 34.87 3.94
N VAL A 282 16.53 34.31 3.57
CA VAL A 282 15.86 33.24 4.32
C VAL A 282 16.81 32.05 4.46
N GLN A 283 17.46 31.63 3.38
CA GLN A 283 18.40 30.52 3.40
C GLN A 283 19.62 30.77 4.30
N ARG A 284 20.22 31.97 4.24
CA ARG A 284 21.33 32.35 5.15
C ARG A 284 20.91 32.28 6.62
N SER A 285 19.67 32.64 6.91
CA SER A 285 19.10 32.62 8.26
C SER A 285 18.88 31.21 8.81
N LEU A 286 18.71 30.19 7.95
CA LEU A 286 18.57 28.80 8.35
C LEU A 286 19.87 28.18 8.91
N GLN A 287 21.03 28.85 8.76
CA GLN A 287 22.37 28.36 9.15
C GLN A 287 22.67 26.92 8.66
N CYS A 288 21.94 26.46 7.64
CA CYS A 288 22.00 25.09 7.17
C CYS A 288 23.19 24.96 6.22
N ARG A 289 24.20 24.19 6.62
CA ARG A 289 25.41 23.91 5.81
C ARG A 289 25.14 22.97 4.61
N SER A 290 23.88 22.74 4.25
CA SER A 290 23.47 21.83 3.18
C SER A 290 23.30 22.58 1.85
N ASP A 291 23.22 21.80 0.77
CA ASP A 291 23.02 22.19 -0.62
C ASP A 291 22.35 23.56 -0.82
N GLU A 292 23.08 24.50 -1.43
CA GLU A 292 22.67 25.90 -1.58
C GLU A 292 21.40 26.07 -2.41
N ASN A 293 20.93 25.03 -3.10
CA ASN A 293 19.75 25.11 -3.95
C ASN A 293 18.54 24.38 -3.35
N LEU A 294 18.64 23.83 -2.14
CA LEU A 294 17.58 22.98 -1.59
C LEU A 294 16.26 23.73 -1.38
N LEU A 295 16.33 24.98 -0.92
CA LEU A 295 15.14 25.81 -0.74
C LEU A 295 14.55 26.22 -2.10
N GLU A 296 15.40 26.50 -3.09
CA GLU A 296 14.96 26.78 -4.46
C GLU A 296 14.23 25.57 -5.07
N MET A 297 14.82 24.37 -4.99
CA MET A 297 14.20 23.12 -5.44
C MET A 297 12.88 22.81 -4.72
N GLY A 298 12.80 23.12 -3.41
CA GLY A 298 11.59 22.91 -2.63
C GLY A 298 10.46 23.88 -2.98
N VAL A 299 10.78 25.10 -3.42
CA VAL A 299 9.79 26.05 -3.94
C VAL A 299 9.37 25.65 -5.35
N GLU A 300 10.34 25.25 -6.18
CA GLU A 300 10.12 24.80 -7.57
C GLU A 300 9.23 23.56 -7.64
N SER A 301 9.29 22.65 -6.66
CA SER A 301 8.43 21.46 -6.64
C SER A 301 6.93 21.77 -6.55
N TYR A 302 6.54 22.99 -6.14
CA TYR A 302 5.13 23.42 -6.12
C TYR A 302 4.70 24.23 -7.36
N LEU A 303 5.60 24.43 -8.33
CA LEU A 303 5.27 25.15 -9.56
C LEU A 303 4.71 24.20 -10.61
N LEU A 304 3.44 24.38 -10.91
CA LEU A 304 2.75 23.71 -12.01
C LEU A 304 3.14 24.35 -13.35
N PRO A 305 2.88 23.70 -14.50
CA PRO A 305 3.18 24.27 -15.80
C PRO A 305 2.63 25.69 -15.96
N GLU A 306 3.45 26.55 -16.57
CA GLU A 306 3.13 27.97 -16.84
C GLU A 306 2.99 28.86 -15.59
N GLN A 307 3.35 28.36 -14.40
CA GLN A 307 3.44 29.18 -13.19
C GLN A 307 4.84 29.75 -12.97
N TYR A 308 4.88 30.89 -12.28
CA TYR A 308 6.10 31.57 -11.89
C TYR A 308 6.06 31.94 -10.41
N SER A 309 7.20 31.84 -9.72
CA SER A 309 7.35 32.31 -8.35
C SER A 309 8.18 33.59 -8.31
N PRO A 310 7.76 34.64 -7.55
CA PRO A 310 8.60 35.81 -7.32
C PRO A 310 9.87 35.49 -6.51
N TRP A 311 9.88 34.35 -5.82
CA TRP A 311 11.01 33.89 -5.01
C TRP A 311 12.10 33.19 -5.82
N LEU A 312 11.82 32.81 -7.08
CA LEU A 312 12.76 32.09 -7.94
C LEU A 312 13.21 32.95 -9.13
N PRO A 313 14.43 32.73 -9.63
CA PRO A 313 14.83 33.33 -10.90
C PRO A 313 13.88 32.87 -12.01
N HIS A 314 13.55 33.76 -12.95
CA HIS A 314 12.87 33.34 -14.18
C HIS A 314 13.81 32.41 -14.96
N SER A 315 13.64 31.09 -14.84
CA SER A 315 14.50 30.16 -15.56
C SER A 315 13.78 28.93 -16.10
N LYS A 316 14.23 28.64 -17.32
CA LYS A 316 14.07 27.52 -18.24
C LYS A 316 13.23 26.33 -17.79
N LYS A 317 12.36 25.92 -18.73
CA LYS A 317 11.67 24.63 -18.78
C LYS A 317 12.55 23.52 -18.19
N PRO A 318 12.02 22.70 -17.27
CA PRO A 318 12.72 21.50 -16.85
C PRO A 318 12.94 20.60 -18.07
N SER A 319 14.19 20.31 -18.38
CA SER A 319 14.57 19.27 -19.33
C SER A 319 14.92 18.02 -18.54
N THR A 320 13.92 17.17 -18.31
CA THR A 320 14.13 15.80 -17.84
C THR A 320 13.72 14.86 -18.97
N THR A 321 14.63 14.69 -19.93
CA THR A 321 14.62 13.51 -20.79
C THR A 321 15.39 12.43 -20.02
N GLU A 322 14.70 11.65 -19.20
CA GLU A 322 15.30 10.40 -18.72
C GLU A 322 15.49 9.50 -19.94
N SER A 323 16.75 9.12 -20.18
CA SER A 323 17.13 8.19 -21.23
C SER A 323 16.47 6.84 -20.93
N ALA A 324 15.43 6.49 -21.70
CA ALA A 324 14.85 5.16 -21.70
C ALA A 324 15.96 4.11 -21.82
N THR A 325 16.06 3.23 -20.83
CA THR A 325 17.14 2.23 -20.77
C THR A 325 16.77 0.95 -21.55
N TYR A 326 15.48 0.78 -21.89
CA TYR A 326 14.99 -0.38 -22.61
C TYR A 326 15.11 -0.20 -24.14
N PRO A 327 15.65 -1.20 -24.88
CA PRO A 327 15.95 -1.04 -26.30
C PRO A 327 14.70 -1.01 -27.20
N ASP A 328 13.62 -1.70 -26.83
CA ASP A 328 12.37 -1.70 -27.61
C ASP A 328 11.43 -0.57 -27.14
N LEU A 329 11.41 0.52 -27.91
CA LEU A 329 10.60 1.70 -27.61
C LEU A 329 9.10 1.45 -27.76
N GLN A 330 8.68 0.52 -28.62
CA GLN A 330 7.26 0.21 -28.80
C GLN A 330 6.72 -0.53 -27.58
N ILE A 331 7.45 -1.54 -27.11
CA ILE A 331 7.12 -2.27 -25.87
C ILE A 331 7.14 -1.33 -24.67
N LEU A 332 8.14 -0.44 -24.58
CA LEU A 332 8.20 0.53 -23.49
C LEU A 332 6.99 1.47 -23.52
N GLN A 333 6.59 1.97 -24.69
CA GLN A 333 5.41 2.83 -24.83
C GLN A 333 4.11 2.09 -24.44
N ILE A 334 3.93 0.84 -24.88
CA ILE A 334 2.76 0.02 -24.49
C ILE A 334 2.71 -0.17 -22.98
N SER A 335 3.84 -0.52 -22.36
CA SER A 335 3.92 -0.71 -20.91
C SER A 335 3.65 0.59 -20.14
N ARG A 336 4.10 1.74 -20.67
CA ARG A 336 3.83 3.07 -20.12
C ARG A 336 2.34 3.38 -20.18
N ASP A 337 1.70 3.16 -21.31
CA ASP A 337 0.27 3.45 -21.48
C ASP A 337 -0.59 2.54 -20.59
N GLN A 338 -0.24 1.26 -20.47
CA GLN A 338 -0.87 0.34 -19.52
C GLN A 338 -0.66 0.78 -18.06
N HIS A 339 0.53 1.25 -17.72
CA HIS A 339 0.83 1.78 -16.38
C HIS A 339 -0.02 3.01 -16.07
N ILE A 340 -0.05 4.01 -16.97
CA ILE A 340 -0.88 5.21 -16.84
C ILE A 340 -2.34 4.80 -16.67
N ARG A 341 -2.84 3.87 -17.49
CA ARG A 341 -4.21 3.38 -17.34
C ARG A 341 -4.42 2.57 -16.06
N ALA A 342 -3.40 2.22 -15.27
CA ALA A 342 -3.51 1.34 -14.11
C ALA A 342 -3.85 -0.13 -14.43
N GLU A 343 -3.44 -0.63 -15.60
CA GLU A 343 -3.53 -2.06 -16.00
C GLU A 343 -2.37 -2.92 -15.49
N SER A 344 -1.25 -2.31 -15.10
CA SER A 344 -0.08 -2.98 -14.54
C SER A 344 0.57 -2.09 -13.49
N PHE A 345 1.06 -2.67 -12.38
CA PHE A 345 1.72 -1.91 -11.31
C PHE A 345 3.24 -2.12 -11.25
N MET A 346 3.77 -3.08 -12.03
CA MET A 346 5.16 -3.52 -11.92
C MET A 346 5.91 -3.45 -13.26
N VAL A 347 5.24 -3.77 -14.37
CA VAL A 347 5.89 -4.00 -15.67
C VAL A 347 6.66 -2.77 -16.15
N TYR A 348 6.01 -1.60 -16.18
CA TYR A 348 6.66 -0.36 -16.60
C TYR A 348 7.87 -0.02 -15.75
N ASN A 349 7.76 -0.12 -14.42
CA ASN A 349 8.86 0.18 -13.48
C ASN A 349 10.07 -0.76 -13.66
N VAL A 350 9.84 -2.03 -14.00
CA VAL A 350 10.91 -2.98 -14.34
C VAL A 350 11.59 -2.58 -15.64
N LEU A 351 10.82 -2.28 -16.69
CA LEU A 351 11.37 -1.96 -18.02
C LEU A 351 12.07 -0.59 -18.04
N SER A 352 11.55 0.41 -17.34
CA SER A 352 12.06 1.79 -17.35
C SER A 352 13.24 1.98 -16.40
N ALA A 353 13.17 1.43 -15.19
CA ALA A 353 14.12 1.73 -14.11
C ALA A 353 14.83 0.48 -13.54
N GLY A 354 14.36 -0.74 -13.86
CA GLY A 354 14.85 -1.97 -13.24
C GLY A 354 14.68 -1.97 -11.72
N GLU A 355 13.65 -1.29 -11.20
CA GLU A 355 13.42 -1.09 -9.78
C GLU A 355 11.94 -1.22 -9.43
N VAL A 356 11.64 -1.92 -8.33
CA VAL A 356 10.27 -2.15 -7.88
C VAL A 356 10.14 -2.04 -6.37
N TYR A 357 8.94 -1.68 -5.92
CA TYR A 357 8.64 -1.46 -4.51
C TYR A 357 7.42 -2.27 -4.10
N CYS A 358 7.45 -2.80 -2.88
CA CYS A 358 6.31 -3.52 -2.31
C CYS A 358 6.18 -3.20 -0.82
N SER A 359 5.04 -2.64 -0.45
CA SER A 359 4.76 -2.25 0.93
C SER A 359 4.46 -3.43 1.85
N ASN A 360 4.35 -3.14 3.15
CA ASN A 360 4.04 -4.11 4.21
C ASN A 360 2.76 -4.91 3.91
N THR A 361 2.69 -6.11 4.48
CA THR A 361 1.45 -6.86 4.67
C THR A 361 1.33 -7.30 6.13
N LEU A 362 0.18 -7.82 6.57
CA LEU A 362 0.07 -8.40 7.91
C LEU A 362 0.84 -9.72 7.94
N GLU A 363 2.11 -9.64 8.34
CA GLU A 363 3.04 -10.75 8.52
C GLU A 363 3.46 -10.83 9.98
N ASP A 364 3.39 -12.02 10.55
CA ASP A 364 3.80 -12.27 11.92
C ASP A 364 5.31 -12.53 11.96
N ASP A 365 6.08 -11.52 12.36
CA ASP A 365 7.55 -11.62 12.45
C ASP A 365 8.04 -12.62 13.50
N SER A 366 7.16 -13.06 14.40
CA SER A 366 7.43 -14.07 15.42
C SER A 366 7.02 -15.49 15.02
N ASP A 367 6.33 -15.66 13.89
CA ASP A 367 6.01 -16.99 13.33
C ASP A 367 7.18 -17.50 12.48
N THR A 368 7.89 -18.51 12.97
CA THR A 368 9.02 -19.13 12.25
C THR A 368 8.59 -20.13 11.19
N GLU A 369 7.31 -20.52 11.14
CA GLU A 369 6.82 -21.47 10.16
C GLU A 369 6.45 -20.77 8.83
N LEU A 370 6.09 -19.49 8.84
CA LEU A 370 5.74 -18.74 7.64
C LEU A 370 6.82 -17.73 7.28
N SER A 371 7.44 -17.93 6.11
CA SER A 371 8.34 -16.93 5.53
C SER A 371 7.57 -15.72 5.02
N GLY A 372 8.22 -14.56 5.02
CA GLY A 372 7.59 -13.34 4.50
C GLY A 372 7.27 -13.43 3.01
N GLN A 373 6.21 -12.75 2.59
CA GLN A 373 5.67 -12.74 1.22
C GLN A 373 6.73 -12.43 0.17
N ALA A 374 7.65 -11.52 0.48
CA ALA A 374 8.71 -11.13 -0.45
C ALA A 374 9.61 -12.31 -0.79
N ILE A 375 9.87 -13.18 0.19
CA ILE A 375 10.69 -14.38 0.02
C ILE A 375 9.88 -15.46 -0.69
N VAL A 376 8.64 -15.71 -0.23
CA VAL A 376 7.74 -16.73 -0.81
C VAL A 376 7.51 -16.50 -2.31
N TYR A 377 7.28 -15.26 -2.73
CA TYR A 377 7.01 -14.92 -4.13
C TYR A 377 8.26 -14.50 -4.91
N ARG A 378 9.48 -14.59 -4.34
CA ARG A 378 10.70 -14.22 -5.07
C ARG A 378 10.90 -15.08 -6.34
N PRO A 379 10.73 -16.42 -6.31
CA PRO A 379 10.94 -17.24 -7.50
C PRO A 379 10.05 -16.84 -8.69
N VAL A 380 8.76 -16.60 -8.47
CA VAL A 380 7.87 -16.16 -9.55
C VAL A 380 8.22 -14.76 -10.05
N ARG A 381 8.70 -13.86 -9.18
CA ARG A 381 9.19 -12.55 -9.63
C ARG A 381 10.46 -12.66 -10.48
N GLN A 382 11.38 -13.57 -10.13
CA GLN A 382 12.55 -13.85 -10.97
C GLN A 382 12.13 -14.31 -12.37
N SER A 383 11.11 -15.17 -12.45
CA SER A 383 10.50 -15.62 -13.71
C SER A 383 9.85 -14.47 -14.49
N ILE A 384 9.04 -13.64 -13.83
CA ILE A 384 8.43 -12.45 -14.44
C ILE A 384 9.51 -11.50 -15.01
N TYR A 385 10.57 -11.23 -14.25
CA TYR A 385 11.69 -10.41 -14.74
C TYR A 385 12.43 -11.08 -15.90
N GLY A 386 12.53 -12.42 -15.88
CA GLY A 386 13.09 -13.20 -16.98
C GLY A 386 12.31 -13.02 -18.29
N VAL A 387 10.98 -12.99 -18.21
CA VAL A 387 10.11 -12.66 -19.36
C VAL A 387 10.32 -11.22 -19.81
N LEU A 388 10.25 -10.25 -18.89
CA LEU A 388 10.29 -8.81 -19.23
C LEU A 388 11.65 -8.35 -19.77
N LEU A 389 12.74 -8.90 -19.24
CA LEU A 389 14.12 -8.52 -19.59
C LEU A 389 14.75 -9.50 -20.58
N GLU A 390 13.94 -10.41 -21.16
CA GLU A 390 14.33 -11.40 -22.16
C GLU A 390 15.60 -12.16 -21.76
N ALA A 391 15.62 -12.65 -20.51
CA ALA A 391 16.75 -13.38 -19.97
C ALA A 391 17.01 -14.67 -20.78
N LYS A 392 18.26 -14.92 -21.13
CA LYS A 392 18.65 -16.14 -21.86
C LYS A 392 18.93 -17.30 -20.89
N PRO A 393 18.56 -18.55 -21.22
CA PRO A 393 18.96 -19.72 -20.44
C PRO A 393 20.48 -19.83 -20.36
N SER A 394 21.00 -20.15 -19.18
CA SER A 394 22.44 -20.15 -18.82
C SER A 394 23.31 -21.20 -19.53
N VAL A 395 22.81 -21.86 -20.58
CA VAL A 395 23.44 -23.04 -21.20
C VAL A 395 24.25 -22.69 -22.47
N GLN A 396 24.21 -21.44 -22.96
CA GLN A 396 24.95 -21.05 -24.17
C GLN A 396 26.04 -20.01 -23.87
N SER A 397 27.28 -20.46 -24.06
CA SER A 397 28.54 -19.72 -24.21
C SER A 397 29.30 -19.40 -22.91
N GLY A 398 30.55 -19.85 -22.85
CA GLY A 398 31.53 -19.65 -21.76
C GLY A 398 32.02 -18.21 -21.55
N ALA A 399 31.14 -17.22 -21.74
CA ALA A 399 31.31 -15.87 -21.23
C ALA A 399 30.18 -15.64 -20.22
N ALA A 400 30.53 -15.35 -18.97
CA ALA A 400 29.57 -15.01 -17.91
C ALA A 400 28.80 -13.74 -18.27
N ARG A 401 27.77 -13.82 -19.12
CA ARG A 401 26.79 -12.75 -19.27
C ARG A 401 25.97 -12.76 -17.99
N SER A 402 26.24 -11.80 -17.11
CA SER A 402 25.44 -11.55 -15.91
C SER A 402 23.97 -11.49 -16.31
N CYS A 403 23.11 -12.26 -15.64
CA CYS A 403 21.67 -12.11 -15.77
C CYS A 403 21.28 -10.67 -15.39
N PRO A 404 20.34 -10.03 -16.12
CA PRO A 404 19.78 -8.76 -15.70
C PRO A 404 19.28 -8.86 -14.25
N THR A 405 19.40 -7.78 -13.49
CA THR A 405 19.05 -7.78 -12.07
C THR A 405 18.10 -6.63 -11.80
N VAL A 406 17.03 -6.90 -11.06
CA VAL A 406 16.03 -5.92 -10.63
C VAL A 406 16.27 -5.57 -9.17
N LYS A 407 16.20 -4.29 -8.84
CA LYS A 407 16.31 -3.77 -7.48
C LYS A 407 14.95 -3.84 -6.78
N GLU A 408 14.83 -4.67 -5.75
CA GLU A 408 13.60 -4.81 -4.98
C GLU A 408 13.67 -4.08 -3.63
N TRP A 409 12.78 -3.11 -3.43
CA TRP A 409 12.49 -2.51 -2.13
C TRP A 409 11.24 -3.13 -1.53
N PHE A 410 11.34 -4.42 -1.19
CA PHE A 410 10.22 -5.20 -0.69
C PHE A 410 10.28 -5.28 0.83
N VAL A 411 9.19 -4.89 1.49
CA VAL A 411 9.08 -5.02 2.94
C VAL A 411 8.72 -6.45 3.31
N TYR A 412 9.47 -7.03 4.24
CA TYR A 412 9.19 -8.31 4.89
C TYR A 412 9.89 -8.37 6.27
N PRO A 413 9.50 -9.29 7.17
CA PRO A 413 10.14 -9.45 8.48
C PRO A 413 11.67 -9.62 8.38
N GLY A 414 12.41 -8.80 9.13
CA GLY A 414 13.88 -8.82 9.15
C GLY A 414 14.57 -7.95 8.08
N ASN A 415 13.87 -7.42 7.09
CA ASN A 415 14.48 -6.51 6.12
C ASN A 415 14.68 -5.10 6.70
N SER A 416 15.93 -4.62 6.69
CA SER A 416 16.28 -3.27 7.15
C SER A 416 15.98 -2.17 6.13
N LEU A 417 15.81 -2.53 4.84
CA LEU A 417 15.62 -1.63 3.71
C LEU A 417 16.71 -0.54 3.64
N GLN A 418 17.95 -0.89 3.99
CA GLN A 418 19.11 0.00 3.79
C GLN A 418 19.60 -0.03 2.33
N HIS A 419 19.49 -1.20 1.70
CA HIS A 419 19.80 -1.44 0.30
C HIS A 419 18.67 -2.26 -0.32
N PRO A 420 18.44 -2.16 -1.64
CA PRO A 420 17.50 -3.03 -2.32
C PRO A 420 18.04 -4.46 -2.37
N ASP A 421 17.14 -5.45 -2.36
CA ASP A 421 17.51 -6.80 -2.74
C ASP A 421 17.79 -6.83 -4.24
N LEU A 422 18.92 -7.40 -4.62
CA LEU A 422 19.30 -7.61 -6.02
C LEU A 422 18.78 -8.96 -6.49
N VAL A 423 17.68 -8.93 -7.25
CA VAL A 423 16.98 -10.15 -7.70
C VAL A 423 17.28 -10.41 -9.17
N PRO A 424 17.91 -11.55 -9.52
CA PRO A 424 18.24 -11.85 -10.90
C PRO A 424 16.98 -12.22 -11.70
N ALA A 425 16.91 -11.76 -12.94
CA ALA A 425 15.93 -12.17 -13.92
C ALA A 425 16.29 -13.56 -14.45
N LEU A 426 15.40 -14.53 -14.25
CA LEU A 426 15.61 -15.93 -14.62
C LEU A 426 14.53 -16.34 -15.62
N ALA A 427 14.94 -16.82 -16.79
CA ALA A 427 14.02 -17.32 -17.80
C ALA A 427 13.14 -18.44 -17.21
N PRO A 428 11.80 -18.37 -17.35
CA PRO A 428 10.93 -19.49 -17.00
C PRO A 428 11.25 -20.72 -17.84
N GLU A 429 11.11 -21.90 -17.25
CA GLU A 429 11.32 -23.17 -17.96
C GLU A 429 10.13 -23.45 -18.88
N LEU A 430 10.28 -23.23 -20.18
CA LEU A 430 9.28 -23.55 -21.19
C LEU A 430 9.90 -24.36 -22.35
N PRO A 431 9.26 -25.44 -22.83
CA PRO A 431 9.69 -26.10 -24.06
C PRO A 431 9.70 -25.11 -25.23
N GLY A 432 10.84 -24.98 -25.91
CA GLY A 432 11.03 -23.99 -26.99
C GLY A 432 11.63 -22.65 -26.52
N GLY A 433 11.84 -22.46 -25.22
CA GLY A 433 12.45 -21.26 -24.64
C GLY A 433 11.45 -20.14 -24.36
N THR A 434 11.96 -19.02 -23.85
CA THR A 434 11.15 -17.82 -23.56
C THR A 434 11.00 -17.00 -24.83
N PRO A 435 9.77 -16.77 -25.34
CA PRO A 435 9.52 -15.91 -26.50
C PRO A 435 9.77 -14.44 -26.13
N ASP A 436 10.05 -13.62 -27.13
CA ASP A 436 10.20 -12.17 -26.95
C ASP A 436 8.86 -11.47 -26.64
N LEU A 437 8.94 -10.24 -26.13
CA LEU A 437 7.75 -9.49 -25.76
C LEU A 437 6.90 -9.08 -26.98
N GLN A 438 7.50 -8.93 -28.16
CA GLN A 438 6.74 -8.66 -29.38
C GLN A 438 5.79 -9.82 -29.72
N THR A 439 6.29 -11.06 -29.65
CA THR A 439 5.50 -12.27 -29.85
C THR A 439 4.39 -12.36 -28.80
N LEU A 440 4.74 -12.18 -27.52
CA LEU A 440 3.75 -12.29 -26.44
C LEU A 440 2.70 -11.19 -26.46
N TRP A 441 3.03 -9.95 -26.77
CA TRP A 441 2.11 -8.81 -26.58
C TRP A 441 1.44 -8.34 -27.87
N LEU A 442 2.08 -8.52 -29.03
CA LEU A 442 1.62 -7.92 -30.29
C LEU A 442 1.09 -8.94 -31.29
N THR A 443 1.39 -10.23 -31.10
CA THR A 443 0.89 -11.28 -32.02
C THR A 443 -0.48 -11.78 -31.57
N GLU A 444 -1.38 -11.98 -32.52
CA GLU A 444 -2.71 -12.55 -32.29
C GLU A 444 -2.80 -13.98 -32.84
N GLY A 445 -3.70 -14.78 -32.27
CA GLY A 445 -4.00 -16.13 -32.74
C GLY A 445 -4.05 -17.17 -31.63
N PRO A 446 -4.74 -18.30 -31.86
CA PRO A 446 -5.01 -19.30 -30.82
C PRO A 446 -3.75 -20.00 -30.29
N GLU A 447 -2.72 -20.15 -31.13
CA GLU A 447 -1.44 -20.74 -30.71
C GLU A 447 -0.67 -19.80 -29.78
N VAL A 448 -0.76 -18.48 -30.00
CA VAL A 448 -0.16 -17.48 -29.10
C VAL A 448 -0.95 -17.40 -27.80
N GLU A 449 -2.28 -17.53 -27.82
CA GLU A 449 -3.09 -17.59 -26.59
C GLU A 449 -2.70 -18.77 -25.70
N LYS A 450 -2.53 -19.97 -26.29
CA LYS A 450 -2.00 -21.14 -25.57
C LYS A 450 -0.59 -20.89 -25.03
N LEU A 451 0.28 -20.27 -25.85
CA LEU A 451 1.64 -19.92 -25.44
C LEU A 451 1.65 -18.94 -24.25
N ARG A 452 0.80 -17.90 -24.26
CA ARG A 452 0.64 -16.94 -23.16
C ARG A 452 0.22 -17.64 -21.87
N PHE A 453 -0.75 -18.56 -21.96
CA PHE A 453 -1.22 -19.33 -20.82
C PHE A 453 -0.13 -20.26 -20.25
N SER A 454 0.57 -21.00 -21.11
CA SER A 454 1.70 -21.85 -20.72
C SER A 454 2.85 -21.04 -20.12
N MET A 455 3.16 -19.86 -20.69
CA MET A 455 4.20 -18.97 -20.15
C MET A 455 3.81 -18.40 -18.77
N PHE A 456 2.54 -18.05 -18.58
CA PHE A 456 2.03 -17.66 -17.28
C PHE A 456 2.23 -18.77 -16.26
N LEU A 457 1.85 -20.02 -16.58
CA LEU A 457 2.07 -21.16 -15.68
C LEU A 457 3.56 -21.46 -15.47
N ALA A 458 4.40 -21.31 -16.48
CA ALA A 458 5.86 -21.46 -16.37
C ALA A 458 6.45 -20.47 -15.36
N CYS A 459 5.88 -19.27 -15.23
CA CYS A 459 6.31 -18.31 -14.19
C CYS A 459 6.10 -18.83 -12.76
N PHE A 460 5.14 -19.74 -12.56
CA PHE A 460 4.89 -20.43 -11.30
C PHE A 460 5.53 -21.83 -11.25
N GLY A 461 6.22 -22.24 -12.32
CA GLY A 461 6.79 -23.57 -12.49
C GLY A 461 5.74 -24.66 -12.63
N LEU A 462 4.61 -24.38 -13.29
CA LEU A 462 3.45 -25.28 -13.44
C LEU A 462 3.06 -25.54 -14.90
N GLN A 463 3.94 -25.25 -15.86
CA GLN A 463 3.67 -25.37 -17.29
C GLN A 463 3.30 -26.78 -17.73
N GLU A 464 3.78 -27.82 -17.05
CA GLU A 464 3.44 -29.21 -17.38
C GLU A 464 1.99 -29.59 -17.03
N PHE A 465 1.29 -28.75 -16.25
CA PHE A 465 -0.11 -28.94 -15.86
C PHE A 465 -1.07 -28.02 -16.64
N ALA A 466 -0.63 -27.51 -17.79
CA ALA A 466 -1.40 -26.55 -18.57
C ALA A 466 -2.74 -27.11 -19.04
N GLU A 467 -2.79 -28.39 -19.42
CA GLU A 467 -4.03 -29.03 -19.89
C GLU A 467 -5.06 -29.16 -18.77
N GLU A 468 -4.65 -29.63 -17.59
CA GLU A 468 -5.52 -29.76 -16.43
C GLU A 468 -6.03 -28.39 -15.94
N MET A 469 -5.17 -27.37 -15.97
CA MET A 469 -5.53 -26.01 -15.59
C MET A 469 -6.49 -25.35 -16.59
N ALA A 470 -6.34 -25.63 -17.89
CA ALA A 470 -7.18 -25.06 -18.94
C ALA A 470 -8.63 -25.57 -18.91
N VAL A 471 -8.90 -26.71 -18.26
CA VAL A 471 -10.25 -27.25 -18.05
C VAL A 471 -11.02 -26.48 -16.96
N LEU A 472 -10.30 -25.78 -16.07
CA LEU A 472 -10.92 -25.03 -14.99
C LEU A 472 -11.46 -23.67 -15.48
N GLU A 473 -12.52 -23.19 -14.85
CA GLU A 473 -12.95 -21.80 -15.05
C GLU A 473 -11.81 -20.83 -14.68
N PRO A 474 -11.62 -19.71 -15.41
CA PRO A 474 -10.43 -18.87 -15.27
C PRO A 474 -10.14 -18.39 -13.83
N PRO A 475 -11.13 -17.92 -13.02
CA PRO A 475 -10.86 -17.54 -11.63
C PRO A 475 -10.38 -18.72 -10.76
N LEU A 476 -10.92 -19.92 -11.00
CA LEU A 476 -10.50 -21.13 -10.30
C LEU A 476 -9.11 -21.58 -10.75
N ALA A 477 -8.80 -21.53 -12.06
CA ALA A 477 -7.48 -21.84 -12.58
C ALA A 477 -6.41 -20.94 -11.94
N ALA A 478 -6.68 -19.63 -11.86
CA ALA A 478 -5.80 -18.66 -11.23
C ALA A 478 -5.60 -18.93 -9.73
N ALA A 479 -6.69 -19.18 -8.99
CA ALA A 479 -6.63 -19.51 -7.57
C ALA A 479 -5.89 -20.84 -7.30
N CYS A 480 -6.10 -21.86 -8.13
CA CYS A 480 -5.42 -23.16 -8.05
C CYS A 480 -3.92 -23.02 -8.36
N CYS A 481 -3.55 -22.30 -9.43
CA CYS A 481 -2.17 -21.98 -9.76
C CYS A 481 -1.46 -21.33 -8.55
N LEU A 482 -2.08 -20.30 -7.96
CA LEU A 482 -1.52 -19.63 -6.79
C LEU A 482 -1.43 -20.56 -5.58
N LEU A 483 -2.47 -21.34 -5.28
CA LEU A 483 -2.49 -22.21 -4.11
C LEU A 483 -1.46 -23.34 -4.22
N ILE A 484 -1.31 -23.95 -5.40
CA ILE A 484 -0.25 -24.93 -5.67
C ILE A 484 1.11 -24.28 -5.47
N TYR A 485 1.33 -23.08 -6.04
CA TYR A 485 2.58 -22.35 -5.86
C TYR A 485 2.91 -22.11 -4.38
N ILE A 486 1.96 -21.56 -3.61
CA ILE A 486 2.15 -21.32 -2.16
C ILE A 486 2.47 -22.65 -1.45
N THR A 487 1.80 -23.74 -1.80
CA THR A 487 2.02 -25.07 -1.19
C THR A 487 3.41 -25.64 -1.48
N LEU A 488 3.95 -25.35 -2.67
CA LEU A 488 5.32 -25.72 -3.06
C LEU A 488 6.36 -24.87 -2.34
N GLN A 489 6.13 -23.56 -2.20
CA GLN A 489 7.11 -22.62 -1.60
C GLN A 489 7.09 -22.65 -0.06
N VAL A 490 5.94 -22.90 0.56
CA VAL A 490 5.77 -22.90 2.02
C VAL A 490 5.69 -24.34 2.53
N THR A 491 6.85 -24.92 2.83
CA THR A 491 7.00 -26.33 3.25
C THR A 491 6.29 -26.69 4.56
N THR A 492 5.97 -25.68 5.37
CA THR A 492 5.26 -25.83 6.66
C THR A 492 3.74 -25.84 6.52
N LEU A 493 3.19 -25.61 5.32
CA LEU A 493 1.76 -25.76 5.08
C LEU A 493 1.33 -27.20 5.28
N CYS A 494 0.21 -27.35 6.00
CA CYS A 494 -0.45 -28.64 6.23
C CYS A 494 -1.72 -28.78 5.38
N LEU A 495 -2.27 -29.99 5.35
CA LEU A 495 -3.49 -30.29 4.61
C LEU A 495 -4.67 -29.40 5.03
N GLU A 496 -4.78 -29.10 6.32
CA GLU A 496 -5.86 -28.27 6.87
C GLU A 496 -5.74 -26.80 6.43
N ASP A 497 -4.51 -26.27 6.27
CA ASP A 497 -4.29 -24.92 5.72
C ASP A 497 -4.74 -24.88 4.24
N VAL A 498 -4.44 -25.93 3.46
CA VAL A 498 -4.82 -26.05 2.03
C VAL A 498 -6.33 -26.24 1.87
N ASP A 499 -6.93 -27.13 2.66
CA ASP A 499 -8.36 -27.39 2.65
C ASP A 499 -9.15 -26.12 3.01
N ALA A 500 -8.63 -25.26 3.90
CA ALA A 500 -9.22 -23.96 4.21
C ALA A 500 -9.28 -23.02 3.00
N TYR A 501 -8.18 -22.92 2.22
CA TYR A 501 -8.14 -22.12 0.99
C TYR A 501 -9.12 -22.65 -0.06
N LEU A 502 -9.10 -23.96 -0.32
CA LEU A 502 -9.98 -24.59 -1.30
C LEU A 502 -11.46 -24.40 -0.94
N ALA A 503 -11.81 -24.64 0.33
CA ALA A 503 -13.18 -24.47 0.80
C ALA A 503 -13.66 -23.02 0.67
N GLN A 504 -12.81 -22.05 1.01
CA GLN A 504 -13.06 -20.62 0.81
C GLN A 504 -13.34 -20.29 -0.66
N VAL A 505 -12.43 -20.67 -1.56
CA VAL A 505 -12.50 -20.34 -3.00
C VAL A 505 -13.77 -20.89 -3.63
N ILE A 506 -14.25 -22.05 -3.18
CA ILE A 506 -15.49 -22.65 -3.66
C ILE A 506 -16.72 -21.97 -3.03
N CYS A 507 -16.73 -21.80 -1.71
CA CYS A 507 -17.90 -21.30 -0.98
C CYS A 507 -18.20 -19.82 -1.26
N VAL A 508 -17.20 -19.00 -1.60
CA VAL A 508 -17.38 -17.55 -1.81
C VAL A 508 -18.24 -17.25 -3.04
N ARG A 509 -18.21 -18.12 -4.06
CA ARG A 509 -18.89 -17.91 -5.34
C ARG A 509 -20.40 -17.69 -5.15
N ASP A 510 -21.01 -18.49 -4.29
CA ASP A 510 -22.45 -18.48 -4.00
C ASP A 510 -22.88 -17.43 -2.95
N LYS A 511 -21.95 -16.62 -2.42
CA LYS A 511 -22.24 -15.75 -1.27
C LYS A 511 -22.21 -14.27 -1.65
N PRO A 512 -23.35 -13.57 -1.71
CA PRO A 512 -23.37 -12.13 -1.94
C PRO A 512 -22.81 -11.36 -0.73
N ALA A 513 -22.50 -10.07 -0.94
CA ALA A 513 -21.83 -9.22 0.05
C ALA A 513 -22.57 -9.12 1.39
N ASP A 514 -23.91 -9.13 1.39
CA ASP A 514 -24.74 -9.05 2.60
C ASP A 514 -24.70 -10.33 3.44
N ILE A 515 -24.54 -11.49 2.81
CA ILE A 515 -24.35 -12.78 3.50
C ILE A 515 -22.95 -12.84 4.09
N LEU A 516 -21.92 -12.46 3.32
CA LEU A 516 -20.53 -12.40 3.80
C LEU A 516 -20.38 -11.41 4.98
N ALA A 517 -21.02 -10.25 4.89
CA ALA A 517 -21.02 -9.25 5.95
C ALA A 517 -21.61 -9.76 7.28
N LYS A 518 -22.50 -10.76 7.26
CA LYS A 518 -23.09 -11.37 8.47
C LYS A 518 -22.25 -12.48 9.10
N ILE A 519 -21.24 -13.01 8.39
CA ILE A 519 -20.34 -14.04 8.94
C ILE A 519 -19.71 -13.55 10.24
N GLN A 520 -19.81 -14.36 11.28
CA GLN A 520 -19.15 -14.17 12.56
C GLN A 520 -17.93 -15.08 12.64
N VAL A 521 -16.79 -14.51 13.02
CA VAL A 521 -15.55 -15.26 13.24
C VAL A 521 -15.45 -15.53 14.75
N PRO A 522 -15.57 -16.79 15.22
CA PRO A 522 -15.65 -17.10 16.65
C PRO A 522 -14.40 -16.68 17.44
N ARG A 523 -13.22 -16.81 16.82
CA ARG A 523 -11.94 -16.36 17.37
C ARG A 523 -10.99 -15.96 16.25
N VAL A 524 -10.14 -14.97 16.50
CA VAL A 524 -9.09 -14.57 15.56
C VAL A 524 -7.82 -15.38 15.85
N ASP A 525 -7.33 -16.05 14.81
CA ASP A 525 -6.12 -16.86 14.83
C ASP A 525 -5.02 -16.11 14.07
N SER A 526 -3.82 -15.99 14.67
CA SER A 526 -2.72 -15.24 14.06
C SER A 526 -2.24 -15.88 12.77
N ARG A 527 -2.21 -17.22 12.68
CA ARG A 527 -1.76 -17.90 11.47
C ARG A 527 -2.75 -17.69 10.34
N ALA A 528 -4.06 -17.77 10.61
CA ALA A 528 -5.09 -17.47 9.62
C ALA A 528 -4.97 -16.05 9.06
N VAL A 529 -4.70 -15.05 9.92
CA VAL A 529 -4.47 -13.65 9.49
C VAL A 529 -3.26 -13.53 8.55
N HIS A 530 -2.15 -14.19 8.88
CA HIS A 530 -0.95 -14.19 8.05
C HIS A 530 -1.21 -14.91 6.71
N LEU A 531 -1.82 -16.10 6.74
CA LEU A 531 -2.17 -16.86 5.54
C LEU A 531 -3.10 -16.07 4.60
N ALA A 532 -4.19 -15.50 5.12
CA ALA A 532 -5.08 -14.65 4.33
C ALA A 532 -4.33 -13.53 3.61
N SER A 533 -3.41 -12.88 4.32
CA SER A 533 -2.60 -11.80 3.80
C SER A 533 -1.58 -12.25 2.75
N LEU A 534 -1.01 -13.45 2.92
CA LEU A 534 -0.12 -14.09 1.95
C LEU A 534 -0.87 -14.38 0.65
N PHE A 535 -2.04 -15.02 0.72
CA PHE A 535 -2.83 -15.34 -0.47
C PHE A 535 -3.26 -14.10 -1.26
N VAL A 536 -3.78 -13.09 -0.57
CA VAL A 536 -4.18 -11.82 -1.19
C VAL A 536 -2.99 -11.11 -1.85
N ARG A 537 -1.81 -11.17 -1.22
CA ARG A 537 -0.58 -10.69 -1.85
C ARG A 537 -0.24 -11.49 -3.11
N GLY A 538 -0.40 -12.80 -3.08
CA GLY A 538 -0.25 -13.68 -4.24
C GLY A 538 -1.13 -13.30 -5.41
N LEU A 539 -2.36 -12.83 -5.18
CA LEU A 539 -3.23 -12.33 -6.25
C LEU A 539 -2.62 -11.13 -6.98
N THR A 540 -1.89 -10.24 -6.29
CA THR A 540 -1.16 -9.15 -6.97
C THR A 540 -0.02 -9.68 -7.84
N VAL A 541 0.59 -10.80 -7.46
CA VAL A 541 1.65 -11.43 -8.24
C VAL A 541 1.09 -12.12 -9.48
N LEU A 542 -0.10 -12.75 -9.39
CA LEU A 542 -0.82 -13.25 -10.57
C LEU A 542 -1.09 -12.11 -11.56
N VAL A 543 -1.54 -10.95 -11.09
CA VAL A 543 -1.76 -9.77 -11.95
C VAL A 543 -0.47 -9.35 -12.65
N SER A 544 0.68 -9.31 -11.95
CA SER A 544 1.97 -9.00 -12.58
C SER A 544 2.38 -10.04 -13.63
N ALA A 545 2.22 -11.33 -13.34
CA ALA A 545 2.51 -12.40 -14.28
C ALA A 545 1.60 -12.31 -15.51
N ASN A 546 0.31 -12.01 -15.31
CA ASN A 546 -0.67 -11.85 -16.37
C ASN A 546 -0.26 -10.73 -17.33
N SER A 547 0.11 -9.56 -16.81
CA SER A 547 0.59 -8.44 -17.64
C SER A 547 1.88 -8.77 -18.38
N ALA A 548 2.85 -9.41 -17.71
CA ALA A 548 4.12 -9.78 -18.34
C ALA A 548 3.95 -10.81 -19.47
N CYS A 549 2.98 -11.73 -19.32
CA CYS A 549 2.73 -12.81 -20.27
C CYS A 549 1.71 -12.44 -21.37
N GLY A 550 1.32 -11.17 -21.54
CA GLY A 550 0.39 -10.75 -22.59
C GLY A 550 -1.08 -11.04 -22.31
N PHE A 551 -1.49 -11.02 -21.04
CA PHE A 551 -2.89 -11.13 -20.56
C PHE A 551 -3.63 -12.43 -20.95
N PRO A 552 -3.11 -13.63 -20.62
CA PRO A 552 -3.86 -14.89 -20.80
C PRO A 552 -5.17 -14.98 -19.98
N PHE A 553 -5.30 -14.19 -18.91
CA PHE A 553 -6.55 -14.03 -18.14
C PHE A 553 -7.14 -12.64 -18.35
N LYS A 554 -8.47 -12.54 -18.31
CA LYS A 554 -9.11 -11.23 -18.15
C LYS A 554 -8.81 -10.73 -16.76
N MET A 555 -8.67 -9.41 -16.61
CA MET A 555 -8.29 -8.83 -15.31
C MET A 555 -9.31 -9.17 -14.21
N VAL A 556 -10.61 -9.21 -14.53
CA VAL A 556 -11.67 -9.59 -13.59
C VAL A 556 -11.47 -11.00 -13.01
N ASP A 557 -10.90 -11.93 -13.78
CA ASP A 557 -10.70 -13.32 -13.36
C ASP A 557 -9.67 -13.44 -12.22
N LEU A 558 -8.80 -12.44 -12.07
CA LEU A 558 -7.73 -12.42 -11.07
C LEU A 558 -8.09 -11.62 -9.82
N MET A 559 -9.33 -11.13 -9.74
CA MET A 559 -9.72 -10.20 -8.69
C MET A 559 -10.11 -10.92 -7.40
N PRO A 560 -9.80 -10.32 -6.24
CA PRO A 560 -10.05 -10.98 -4.96
C PRO A 560 -11.55 -11.20 -4.69
N TRP A 561 -12.46 -10.38 -5.22
CA TRP A 561 -13.91 -10.57 -5.04
C TRP A 561 -14.50 -11.78 -5.79
N GLU A 562 -13.72 -12.41 -6.69
CA GLU A 562 -14.08 -13.67 -7.34
C GLU A 562 -13.68 -14.90 -6.52
N VAL A 563 -12.60 -14.82 -5.73
CA VAL A 563 -11.94 -16.01 -5.16
C VAL A 563 -11.68 -15.92 -3.64
N PHE A 564 -11.78 -14.73 -3.03
CA PHE A 564 -11.38 -14.50 -1.65
C PHE A 564 -12.38 -13.63 -0.85
N ASP A 565 -12.74 -14.09 0.36
CA ASP A 565 -13.38 -13.28 1.40
C ASP A 565 -12.73 -13.59 2.75
N GLY A 566 -12.28 -12.56 3.45
CA GLY A 566 -11.44 -12.74 4.62
C GLY A 566 -12.13 -13.45 5.77
N LYS A 567 -13.38 -13.07 6.09
CA LYS A 567 -14.11 -13.71 7.19
C LYS A 567 -14.46 -15.15 6.86
N LEU A 568 -14.90 -15.40 5.62
CA LEU A 568 -15.19 -16.75 5.16
C LEU A 568 -13.93 -17.63 5.25
N PHE A 569 -12.79 -17.18 4.73
CA PHE A 569 -11.52 -17.89 4.85
C PHE A 569 -11.18 -18.19 6.32
N HIS A 570 -11.32 -17.22 7.21
CA HIS A 570 -11.01 -17.41 8.62
C HIS A 570 -11.91 -18.47 9.28
N VAL A 571 -13.21 -18.49 8.95
CA VAL A 571 -14.12 -19.54 9.42
C VAL A 571 -13.73 -20.91 8.86
N LYS A 572 -13.45 -21.01 7.55
CA LYS A 572 -13.02 -22.28 6.92
C LYS A 572 -11.70 -22.79 7.50
N TYR A 573 -10.80 -21.88 7.86
CA TYR A 573 -9.56 -22.21 8.57
C TYR A 573 -9.82 -22.82 9.94
N LEU A 574 -10.67 -22.20 10.76
CA LEU A 574 -11.02 -22.75 12.07
C LEU A 574 -11.70 -24.12 11.94
N GLN A 575 -12.59 -24.27 10.95
CA GLN A 575 -13.28 -25.52 10.66
C GLN A 575 -12.32 -26.61 10.22
N SER A 576 -11.45 -26.37 9.23
CA SER A 576 -10.50 -27.37 8.73
C SER A 576 -9.55 -27.88 9.82
N HIS A 577 -9.18 -27.03 10.77
CA HIS A 577 -8.35 -27.41 11.91
C HIS A 577 -9.12 -28.03 13.09
N SER A 578 -10.46 -28.15 13.02
CA SER A 578 -11.34 -28.64 14.09
C SER A 578 -11.86 -30.08 13.92
N GLN A 579 -11.25 -30.88 13.04
CA GLN A 579 -11.75 -32.23 12.65
C GLN A 579 -13.18 -32.22 12.07
N CYS A 580 -13.62 -31.06 11.57
CA CYS A 580 -14.87 -30.85 10.83
C CYS A 580 -14.95 -31.79 9.61
N THR A 581 -16.13 -32.34 9.33
CA THR A 581 -16.27 -33.20 8.15
C THR A 581 -16.20 -32.38 6.86
N MET A 582 -15.94 -33.04 5.73
CA MET A 582 -15.88 -32.38 4.43
C MET A 582 -17.24 -31.77 4.06
N GLU A 583 -18.32 -32.45 4.42
CA GLU A 583 -19.69 -32.00 4.23
C GLU A 583 -19.95 -30.72 5.02
N GLU A 584 -19.51 -30.65 6.27
CA GLU A 584 -19.66 -29.46 7.11
C GLU A 584 -18.80 -28.29 6.60
N LEU A 585 -17.55 -28.58 6.19
CA LEU A 585 -16.63 -27.59 5.64
C LEU A 585 -17.20 -26.93 4.37
N LEU A 586 -18.00 -27.67 3.59
CA LEU A 586 -18.60 -27.23 2.34
C LEU A 586 -20.12 -27.04 2.44
N GLU A 587 -20.60 -26.76 3.66
CA GLU A 587 -21.97 -26.29 3.91
C GLU A 587 -23.06 -27.27 3.43
N LYS A 588 -22.71 -28.57 3.41
CA LYS A 588 -23.56 -29.71 3.01
C LYS A 588 -24.10 -29.59 1.59
N LYS A 589 -23.38 -28.90 0.70
CA LYS A 589 -23.72 -28.75 -0.72
C LYS A 589 -22.95 -29.75 -1.57
N GLU A 590 -23.64 -30.74 -2.14
CA GLU A 590 -23.03 -31.83 -2.93
C GLU A 590 -22.18 -31.33 -4.11
N SER A 591 -22.65 -30.33 -4.86
CA SER A 591 -21.89 -29.76 -5.97
C SER A 591 -20.57 -29.12 -5.55
N GLN A 592 -20.54 -28.48 -4.37
CA GLN A 592 -19.33 -27.90 -3.80
C GLN A 592 -18.37 -28.99 -3.31
N ILE A 593 -18.89 -30.07 -2.73
CA ILE A 593 -18.13 -31.23 -2.28
C ILE A 593 -17.41 -31.90 -3.45
N GLN A 594 -18.13 -32.18 -4.54
CA GLN A 594 -17.54 -32.76 -5.75
C GLN A 594 -16.42 -31.85 -6.28
N ARG A 595 -16.69 -30.54 -6.41
CA ARG A 595 -15.71 -29.59 -6.92
C ARG A 595 -14.47 -29.50 -6.03
N PHE A 596 -14.65 -29.55 -4.72
CA PHE A 596 -13.54 -29.56 -3.76
C PHE A 596 -12.67 -30.80 -3.91
N GLN A 597 -13.27 -31.97 -4.07
CA GLN A 597 -12.53 -33.23 -4.27
C GLN A 597 -11.69 -33.19 -5.55
N GLU A 598 -12.25 -32.68 -6.65
CA GLU A 598 -11.53 -32.49 -7.92
C GLU A 598 -10.30 -31.59 -7.76
N LEU A 599 -10.48 -30.39 -7.19
CA LEU A 599 -9.39 -29.42 -7.02
C LEU A 599 -8.34 -29.91 -6.01
N ARG A 600 -8.78 -30.58 -4.94
CA ARG A 600 -7.90 -31.16 -3.93
C ARG A 600 -7.06 -32.30 -4.52
N LEU A 601 -7.63 -33.12 -5.39
CA LEU A 601 -6.93 -34.19 -6.10
C LEU A 601 -5.87 -33.59 -7.04
N LEU A 602 -6.25 -32.62 -7.88
CA LEU A 602 -5.32 -31.92 -8.77
C LEU A 602 -4.13 -31.35 -8.00
N LEU A 603 -4.40 -30.58 -6.93
CA LEU A 603 -3.36 -29.99 -6.11
C LEU A 603 -2.41 -31.05 -5.51
N ARG A 604 -2.97 -32.13 -4.95
CA ARG A 604 -2.15 -33.21 -4.37
C ARG A 604 -1.28 -33.88 -5.41
N THR A 605 -1.85 -34.27 -6.54
CA THR A 605 -1.12 -34.93 -7.63
C THR A 605 -0.01 -34.04 -8.17
N THR A 606 -0.29 -32.75 -8.41
CA THR A 606 0.71 -31.78 -8.83
C THR A 606 1.83 -31.63 -7.80
N CYS A 607 1.50 -31.49 -6.51
CA CYS A 607 2.51 -31.39 -5.46
C CYS A 607 3.36 -32.66 -5.35
N GLU A 608 2.77 -33.85 -5.43
CA GLU A 608 3.48 -35.13 -5.39
C GLU A 608 4.46 -35.28 -6.56
N GLN A 609 4.06 -34.92 -7.78
CA GLN A 609 4.94 -34.92 -8.96
C GLN A 609 6.11 -33.92 -8.81
N LYS A 610 5.87 -32.78 -8.15
CA LYS A 610 6.89 -31.82 -7.75
C LYS A 610 7.64 -32.20 -6.46
N LYS A 611 7.52 -33.46 -6.01
CA LYS A 611 8.21 -34.04 -4.84
C LYS A 611 7.87 -33.38 -3.50
N ARG A 612 6.66 -32.83 -3.37
CA ARG A 612 6.11 -32.21 -2.17
C ARG A 612 4.93 -33.02 -1.64
N ILE A 613 5.15 -33.74 -0.53
CA ILE A 613 4.08 -34.46 0.19
C ILE A 613 3.55 -33.57 1.30
N ILE A 614 2.25 -33.28 1.29
CA ILE A 614 1.59 -32.42 2.28
C ILE A 614 1.10 -33.29 3.45
N GLN A 615 1.55 -32.99 4.65
CA GLN A 615 1.17 -33.73 5.86
C GLN A 615 -0.05 -33.09 6.52
N SER A 616 -0.92 -33.91 7.10
CA SER A 616 -1.95 -33.45 8.04
C SER A 616 -1.25 -33.02 9.33
N LYS A 617 -1.55 -31.81 9.80
CA LYS A 617 -1.05 -31.28 11.08
C LYS A 617 -2.13 -30.34 11.65
N PRO A 618 -3.27 -30.88 12.11
CA PRO A 618 -4.31 -30.07 12.74
C PRO A 618 -3.71 -29.31 13.91
N ARG A 619 -4.03 -28.02 14.02
CA ARG A 619 -3.46 -27.15 15.05
C ARG A 619 -4.42 -27.11 16.23
N PRO A 620 -3.94 -27.38 17.46
CA PRO A 620 -4.78 -27.41 18.63
C PRO A 620 -5.47 -26.06 18.81
N HIS A 621 -6.77 -26.12 19.08
CA HIS A 621 -7.52 -24.94 19.49
C HIS A 621 -6.94 -24.43 20.81
N GLY A 622 -6.64 -23.13 20.88
CA GLY A 622 -6.52 -22.48 22.19
C GLY A 622 -7.81 -22.75 23.00
N PRO A 623 -7.74 -22.83 24.34
CA PRO A 623 -8.86 -23.26 25.15
C PRO A 623 -10.07 -22.34 24.93
N GLY A 624 -11.09 -22.87 24.27
CA GLY A 624 -12.31 -22.16 23.88
C GLY A 624 -13.23 -23.13 23.14
N THR A 625 -14.14 -23.72 23.91
CA THR A 625 -15.10 -24.76 23.52
C THR A 625 -15.98 -24.33 22.35
N PHE A 626 -15.90 -25.08 21.25
CA PHE A 626 -16.94 -25.12 20.22
C PHE A 626 -18.03 -26.10 20.72
N GLU A 627 -18.83 -25.68 21.70
CA GLU A 627 -20.07 -26.39 22.04
C GLU A 627 -21.27 -25.56 21.58
N GLY A 628 -21.89 -26.03 20.50
CA GLY A 628 -23.31 -25.81 20.19
C GLY A 628 -23.80 -24.38 19.96
N LEU A 629 -23.57 -23.82 18.76
CA LEU A 629 -24.41 -22.73 18.28
C LEU A 629 -25.74 -23.29 17.76
N ASN A 630 -26.71 -23.38 18.65
CA ASN A 630 -28.12 -23.54 18.31
C ASN A 630 -28.67 -22.14 17.92
N PRO A 631 -29.30 -21.95 16.75
CA PRO A 631 -29.61 -20.61 16.25
C PRO A 631 -30.92 -20.05 16.81
N HIS A 632 -31.17 -20.12 18.13
CA HIS A 632 -32.30 -19.43 18.76
C HIS A 632 -32.05 -19.20 20.26
N SER A 633 -31.42 -18.08 20.63
CA SER A 633 -31.72 -17.40 21.89
C SER A 633 -31.15 -15.98 21.90
N SER A 634 -32.04 -15.01 21.82
CA SER A 634 -31.87 -13.65 22.30
C SER A 634 -31.60 -13.70 23.82
N ASP A 635 -30.50 -13.11 24.31
CA ASP A 635 -30.59 -12.05 25.33
C ASP A 635 -29.26 -11.55 25.94
N VAL A 636 -29.21 -10.21 26.02
CA VAL A 636 -28.75 -9.33 27.09
C VAL A 636 -27.25 -9.23 27.47
N HIS A 637 -26.74 -8.02 27.23
CA HIS A 637 -25.52 -7.41 27.72
C HIS A 637 -25.40 -7.34 29.26
N GLN A 638 -24.21 -7.62 29.79
CA GLN A 638 -23.70 -6.96 31.01
C GLN A 638 -22.19 -6.63 30.90
N PRO A 639 -21.74 -5.46 31.36
CA PRO A 639 -20.33 -5.04 31.29
C PRO A 639 -19.54 -5.50 32.52
N PHE A 640 -18.41 -6.19 32.30
CA PHE A 640 -17.49 -6.58 33.38
C PHE A 640 -16.48 -5.47 33.70
N GLN A 641 -16.41 -5.11 34.98
CA GLN A 641 -15.49 -4.14 35.57
C GLN A 641 -14.06 -4.70 35.66
N LEU A 642 -13.07 -3.87 35.33
CA LEU A 642 -11.65 -4.19 35.39
C LEU A 642 -11.12 -4.01 36.82
N GLY A 643 -10.83 -5.11 37.51
CA GLY A 643 -10.09 -5.10 38.78
C GLY A 643 -8.59 -5.08 38.55
N GLN A 644 -7.90 -4.08 39.10
CA GLN A 644 -6.45 -3.99 39.18
C GLN A 644 -5.85 -5.20 39.92
N ARG A 645 -4.79 -5.81 39.37
CA ARG A 645 -3.83 -6.56 40.19
C ARG A 645 -2.41 -6.42 39.67
N GLU A 646 -1.54 -6.31 40.65
CA GLU A 646 -0.18 -5.78 40.60
C GLU A 646 0.83 -6.73 39.94
N SER A 647 1.90 -6.09 39.49
CA SER A 647 3.10 -6.64 38.89
C SER A 647 3.91 -7.53 39.82
N HIS A 648 4.24 -8.74 39.36
CA HIS A 648 5.43 -9.47 39.81
C HIS A 648 6.39 -9.68 38.65
N SER A 649 7.56 -9.06 38.76
CA SER A 649 8.72 -9.24 37.91
C SER A 649 9.32 -10.64 38.09
N SER A 650 9.51 -11.38 37.01
CA SER A 650 10.46 -12.50 36.98
C SER A 650 11.43 -12.31 35.83
N ARG A 651 12.72 -12.25 36.19
CA ARG A 651 13.86 -12.23 35.28
C ARG A 651 14.07 -13.64 34.74
N TYR A 652 14.06 -13.81 33.41
CA TYR A 652 14.68 -14.97 32.78
C TYR A 652 15.75 -14.51 31.80
N SER A 653 16.99 -14.80 32.18
CA SER A 653 18.17 -14.82 31.35
C SER A 653 18.24 -16.18 30.67
N THR A 654 18.33 -16.24 29.35
CA THR A 654 18.71 -17.47 28.64
C THR A 654 19.63 -17.15 27.47
N HIS A 655 20.79 -17.80 27.54
CA HIS A 655 21.88 -17.82 26.60
C HIS A 655 21.46 -18.24 25.18
N HIS A 656 22.04 -17.58 24.18
CA HIS A 656 22.14 -18.06 22.81
C HIS A 656 23.31 -19.06 22.69
N PRO A 657 23.11 -20.28 22.18
CA PRO A 657 24.17 -21.05 21.54
C PRO A 657 24.20 -20.71 20.05
N GLY A 658 25.36 -20.32 19.55
CA GLY A 658 25.62 -20.14 18.13
C GLY A 658 25.64 -21.47 17.39
N TYR A 659 25.27 -21.44 16.10
CA TYR A 659 25.60 -22.50 15.17
C TYR A 659 26.11 -21.90 13.86
N GLN A 660 27.29 -22.38 13.49
CA GLN A 660 27.97 -22.15 12.22
C GLN A 660 27.34 -23.02 11.14
N GLY A 661 27.06 -22.43 9.97
CA GLY A 661 26.75 -23.14 8.73
C GLY A 661 27.46 -22.45 7.58
N ARG A 662 28.46 -23.13 7.01
CA ARG A 662 29.36 -22.66 5.94
C ARG A 662 28.68 -22.67 4.58
N CYS A 663 28.93 -21.65 3.77
CA CYS A 663 29.11 -21.77 2.31
C CYS A 663 30.13 -20.72 1.83
N PRO A 664 30.89 -20.99 0.74
CA PRO A 664 32.20 -20.40 0.50
C PRO A 664 32.15 -19.11 -0.35
N TRP A 665 32.99 -18.14 -0.01
CA TRP A 665 33.27 -16.94 -0.80
C TRP A 665 34.53 -17.17 -1.66
N PRO A 666 34.55 -16.78 -2.95
CA PRO A 666 35.79 -16.67 -3.72
C PRO A 666 36.53 -15.38 -3.34
N GLY A 667 37.84 -15.51 -3.16
CA GLY A 667 38.71 -14.45 -2.66
C GLY A 667 38.86 -13.26 -3.61
N THR A 668 39.10 -12.10 -3.02
CA THR A 668 39.73 -10.97 -3.69
C THR A 668 40.84 -10.42 -2.79
N SER A 669 41.94 -10.18 -3.47
CA SER A 669 43.26 -9.77 -3.02
C SER A 669 43.27 -8.42 -2.29
N ASP A 670 43.96 -8.40 -1.16
CA ASP A 670 44.49 -7.22 -0.48
C ASP A 670 45.51 -6.50 -1.39
N PRO A 671 45.62 -5.16 -1.29
CA PRO A 671 46.78 -4.66 -0.54
C PRO A 671 46.50 -3.39 0.28
N GLY A 672 46.64 -3.52 1.60
CA GLY A 672 47.66 -2.83 2.41
C GLY A 672 47.64 -1.29 2.49
N LYS A 673 47.35 -0.76 3.69
CA LYS A 673 48.31 0.01 4.54
C LYS A 673 47.63 0.64 5.77
N THR A 674 48.11 0.21 6.94
CA THR A 674 48.47 0.99 8.15
C THR A 674 47.58 2.15 8.64
N GLY A 675 47.10 2.07 9.88
CA GLY A 675 46.67 3.28 10.61
C GLY A 675 45.95 3.07 11.94
N ARG A 676 46.72 2.85 13.00
CA ARG A 676 46.51 3.17 14.44
C ARG A 676 45.07 3.36 14.97
N GLY A 677 44.74 2.51 15.96
CA GLY A 677 43.52 2.59 16.76
C GLY A 677 43.48 3.76 17.74
N SER A 678 42.25 4.06 18.19
CA SER A 678 41.92 4.80 19.41
C SER A 678 40.45 4.52 19.74
N GLN A 679 40.18 3.78 20.82
CA GLN A 679 38.86 3.76 21.47
C GLN A 679 38.67 5.04 22.29
N PRO A 680 37.41 5.50 22.46
CA PRO A 680 37.03 6.12 23.72
C PRO A 680 35.84 5.43 24.40
N GLN A 681 35.95 5.34 25.72
CA GLN A 681 34.98 4.84 26.69
C GLN A 681 33.66 5.63 26.68
N MET A 682 32.53 4.92 26.80
CA MET A 682 31.22 5.48 27.13
C MET A 682 30.98 5.51 28.64
N GLY A 683 30.58 6.67 29.16
CA GLY A 683 29.96 6.84 30.48
C GLY A 683 28.42 6.94 30.37
N PRO A 684 27.65 6.58 31.42
CA PRO A 684 26.20 6.39 31.33
C PRO A 684 25.44 7.69 31.57
N ARG A 685 24.42 7.99 30.75
CA ARG A 685 23.43 9.03 31.04
C ARG A 685 22.00 8.47 30.99
N ASN A 686 21.41 8.37 32.18
CA ASN A 686 20.00 8.14 32.46
C ASN A 686 19.09 9.07 31.64
N LYS A 687 18.15 8.50 30.89
CA LYS A 687 17.00 9.23 30.33
C LYS A 687 15.72 8.81 31.06
N ARG A 688 15.11 9.77 31.77
CA ARG A 688 13.73 9.72 32.27
C ARG A 688 12.77 9.61 31.07
N LEU A 689 11.92 8.59 31.08
CA LEU A 689 10.80 8.42 30.15
C LEU A 689 9.69 9.42 30.51
N GLN A 690 9.32 10.29 29.58
CA GLN A 690 8.09 11.08 29.65
C GLN A 690 6.99 10.37 28.86
N LEU A 691 5.85 10.16 29.52
CA LEU A 691 4.64 9.53 29.04
C LEU A 691 3.99 10.33 27.90
N ALA A 692 3.45 9.64 26.89
CA ALA A 692 2.70 10.23 25.78
C ALA A 692 1.30 10.72 26.22
N PRO A 693 0.74 11.78 25.61
CA PRO A 693 -0.57 12.31 25.97
C PRO A 693 -1.72 11.41 25.50
N ARG A 694 -2.76 11.31 26.35
CA ARG A 694 -4.01 10.57 26.15
C ARG A 694 -4.88 11.26 25.09
N TRP A 695 -5.45 10.48 24.17
CA TRP A 695 -6.52 10.91 23.28
C TRP A 695 -7.87 10.72 23.96
N SER A 696 -8.66 11.78 24.10
CA SER A 696 -10.06 11.73 24.53
C SER A 696 -10.97 11.63 23.31
N GLY A 697 -11.75 10.55 23.23
CA GLY A 697 -12.76 10.34 22.18
C GLY A 697 -13.96 11.29 22.31
N PRO A 698 -14.84 11.33 21.29
CA PRO A 698 -16.00 12.22 21.26
C PRO A 698 -17.02 11.82 22.32
N GLN A 699 -17.40 12.78 23.19
CA GLN A 699 -18.52 12.63 24.11
C GLN A 699 -19.83 12.77 23.33
N GLY A 700 -20.70 11.77 23.45
CA GLY A 700 -22.09 11.85 22.95
C GLY A 700 -22.93 12.87 23.74
N PRO A 701 -24.11 13.25 23.22
CA PRO A 701 -24.93 14.30 23.81
C PRO A 701 -25.55 13.83 25.12
N ARG A 702 -25.49 14.67 26.16
CA ARG A 702 -26.24 14.46 27.42
C ARG A 702 -27.71 14.86 27.22
N PRO A 703 -28.67 14.10 27.76
CA PRO A 703 -30.09 14.47 27.72
C PRO A 703 -30.38 15.59 28.73
N GLY A 704 -31.19 16.54 28.31
CA GLY A 704 -31.55 17.74 29.07
C GLY A 704 -32.45 17.48 30.28
N TRP A 705 -32.44 18.45 31.19
CA TRP A 705 -33.45 18.64 32.23
C TRP A 705 -33.74 20.15 32.34
N ASN A 706 -35.01 20.48 32.07
CA ASN A 706 -35.78 21.72 32.27
C ASN A 706 -35.22 23.07 31.80
#